data_AF-A0A7C1CS93-F1
#
_entry.id   AF-A0A7C1CS93-F1
#
_cell.length_a   1.000
_cell.length_b   1.000
_cell.length_c   1.000
_cell.angle_alpha   90.00
_cell.angle_beta   90.00
_cell.angle_gamma   90.00
#
_symmetry.space_group_name_H-M   'P 1'
#
loop_
_entity.id
_entity.type
_entity.pdbx_description
1 polymer ?
#
loop_
_entity_poly.entity_id
_entity_poly.type
_entity_poly.pdbx_seq_one_letter_code
_entity_poly.pdbx_strand_id
1 'polypeptide(L)'
;MEVNKLIIYDGILNSRGGSILVHTSATINGGSFIDNANGGTNTFNGSLTVNPGGKFTLTSTSLLNFSGVIQNYGDFSKTGGGNTTFTGNTTIQGDSAVFFRAGAVLINDNVTVTNQINTGSGVYIYSTLNGNGAAATWVNQGVLTYLGVIEPMATGTLDATHNPNTVIYARELNIQYIKGTTYHNLHLLSGGFRTMRLGEVTINGNLIIGAENIFYTREFQVHGNSTGTLTMLNASELRIGRYVPEATNGFPTGFVRAKIILDPNSLVTYNGVEQNLSHEPIYANLAITNAGNKTISGDITVNGYLRMTAGTLVFGTTKRIVTVYGDLLASGGRIDMSGGGLDHELNLYGEVNQANRFSNAANSIVRYLSTANQMIFSPAGSDWYGNLVIDGGSTKYLEGSIQVRTNINLVSGVIRLNDYDLSLYRTATISGSFSATNMIETNGDGKLSRIFNAVTNQIPGTYPVGSKGKYTPVTVNSIAVTGSGNRTINFRAVPERHPSVSYSYDALIRYWDVTASDGYSITAADVNFAYSPLDVIGDETKYNVYHWDGSAFSIPQGSSISSSTMIVPNAQPLIGQWTAFDLLTVRETLYSYKSGDWNDPDTWTTDPSGQLLEGNRVPENSDNVFILQGRNVYLTNNLNTKG
;
A
#
# COMPACT_ATOMS: atom_id res chain seq x y z
N MET A 1 -2.39 -63.97 21.27
CA MET A 1 -3.79 -64.40 21.34
C MET A 1 -4.37 -64.36 19.95
N GLU A 2 -5.05 -65.41 19.52
CA GLU A 2 -5.71 -65.47 18.22
C GLU A 2 -7.17 -65.88 18.45
N VAL A 3 -8.10 -65.09 17.94
CA VAL A 3 -9.55 -65.29 18.15
C VAL A 3 -10.33 -64.98 16.89
N ASN A 4 -11.44 -65.67 16.69
CA ASN A 4 -12.33 -65.33 15.58
C ASN A 4 -13.09 -64.01 15.85
N LYS A 5 -13.62 -63.89 17.07
CA LYS A 5 -14.38 -62.73 17.56
C LYS A 5 -13.86 -62.29 18.92
N LEU A 6 -13.79 -60.98 19.14
CA LEU A 6 -13.43 -60.36 20.41
C LEU A 6 -14.56 -59.41 20.84
N ILE A 7 -15.04 -59.54 22.08
CA ILE A 7 -16.01 -58.61 22.66
C ILE A 7 -15.48 -58.17 24.02
N ILE A 8 -15.37 -56.86 24.22
CA ILE A 8 -14.98 -56.24 25.48
C ILE A 8 -16.18 -55.41 25.97
N TYR A 9 -16.87 -55.89 27.00
CA TYR A 9 -17.84 -55.08 27.75
C TYR A 9 -17.11 -54.12 28.69
N ASP A 10 -17.69 -53.64 29.80
CA ASP A 10 -17.12 -52.65 30.74
C ASP A 10 -15.75 -52.99 31.42
N GLY A 11 -15.02 -53.99 30.91
CA GLY A 11 -13.67 -54.37 31.34
C GLY A 11 -12.54 -53.84 30.42
N ILE A 12 -11.32 -54.30 30.71
CA ILE A 12 -10.10 -53.89 29.98
C ILE A 12 -9.39 -55.13 29.43
N LEU A 13 -9.07 -55.13 28.14
CA LEU A 13 -8.09 -56.04 27.56
C LEU A 13 -6.82 -55.25 27.24
N ASN A 14 -5.69 -55.65 27.84
CA ASN A 14 -4.38 -55.05 27.57
C ASN A 14 -3.46 -56.06 26.89
N SER A 15 -3.04 -55.81 25.64
CA SER A 15 -2.12 -56.70 24.90
C SER A 15 -0.70 -56.72 25.47
N ARG A 16 -0.27 -55.62 26.11
CA ARG A 16 1.12 -55.40 26.55
C ARG A 16 2.09 -55.74 25.41
N GLY A 17 3.14 -56.52 25.67
CA GLY A 17 4.10 -56.94 24.63
C GLY A 17 3.67 -58.14 23.79
N GLY A 18 2.42 -58.61 23.91
CA GLY A 18 1.92 -59.78 23.18
C GLY A 18 1.18 -59.41 21.89
N SER A 19 1.22 -60.31 20.89
CA SER A 19 0.46 -60.14 19.65
C SER A 19 -1.00 -60.58 19.81
N ILE A 20 -1.92 -59.84 19.18
CA ILE A 20 -3.34 -60.19 19.08
C ILE A 20 -3.71 -60.30 17.60
N LEU A 21 -4.45 -61.34 17.23
CA LEU A 21 -5.06 -61.50 15.91
C LEU A 21 -6.55 -61.76 16.08
N VAL A 22 -7.38 -60.85 15.56
CA VAL A 22 -8.84 -61.00 15.48
C VAL A 22 -9.22 -61.22 14.02
N HIS A 23 -9.91 -62.32 13.70
CA HIS A 23 -10.19 -62.68 12.31
C HIS A 23 -11.41 -61.99 11.69
N THR A 24 -12.51 -61.85 12.43
CA THR A 24 -13.79 -61.39 11.84
C THR A 24 -14.40 -60.17 12.51
N SER A 25 -14.36 -60.07 13.83
CA SER A 25 -14.93 -58.90 14.52
C SER A 25 -14.35 -58.65 15.91
N ALA A 26 -14.09 -57.39 16.22
CA ALA A 26 -13.80 -56.88 17.55
C ALA A 26 -14.83 -55.81 17.92
N THR A 27 -15.51 -55.96 19.06
CA THR A 27 -16.48 -54.98 19.57
C THR A 27 -16.10 -54.53 20.97
N ILE A 28 -16.02 -53.22 21.19
CA ILE A 28 -15.75 -52.60 22.49
C ILE A 28 -17.00 -51.83 22.92
N ASN A 29 -17.67 -52.29 23.97
CA ASN A 29 -18.93 -51.76 24.47
C ASN A 29 -18.77 -51.32 25.93
N GLY A 30 -18.48 -50.03 26.16
CA GLY A 30 -18.23 -49.48 27.50
C GLY A 30 -16.84 -49.74 28.10
N GLY A 31 -16.11 -50.76 27.61
CA GLY A 31 -14.76 -51.10 28.09
C GLY A 31 -13.59 -50.47 27.32
N SER A 32 -12.42 -51.09 27.44
CA SER A 32 -11.20 -50.60 26.79
C SER A 32 -10.31 -51.71 26.22
N PHE A 33 -9.88 -51.53 24.98
CA PHE A 33 -8.69 -52.19 24.43
C PHE A 33 -7.49 -51.28 24.61
N ILE A 34 -6.45 -51.78 25.27
CA ILE A 34 -5.24 -51.03 25.59
C ILE A 34 -4.00 -51.77 25.07
N ASP A 35 -3.01 -51.01 24.62
CA ASP A 35 -1.64 -51.49 24.47
C ASP A 35 -0.68 -50.43 25.03
N ASN A 36 0.06 -50.78 26.08
CA ASN A 36 0.96 -49.86 26.77
C ASN A 36 2.36 -50.40 27.01
N ALA A 37 2.73 -51.51 26.36
CA ALA A 37 4.08 -52.03 26.43
C ALA A 37 4.60 -52.35 25.02
N ASN A 38 5.88 -52.09 24.79
CA ASN A 38 6.46 -52.27 23.47
C ASN A 38 6.59 -53.76 23.14
N GLY A 39 6.15 -54.16 21.94
CA GLY A 39 6.37 -55.50 21.39
C GLY A 39 5.10 -56.17 20.89
N GLY A 40 5.28 -57.09 19.94
CA GLY A 40 4.15 -57.78 19.30
C GLY A 40 3.44 -56.93 18.25
N THR A 41 2.39 -57.53 17.69
CA THR A 41 1.57 -56.97 16.62
C THR A 41 0.10 -57.21 16.94
N ASN A 42 -0.70 -56.15 16.93
CA ASN A 42 -2.15 -56.22 17.06
C ASN A 42 -2.78 -56.14 15.67
N THR A 43 -3.47 -57.19 15.24
CA THR A 43 -4.11 -57.28 13.93
C THR A 43 -5.61 -57.46 14.11
N PHE A 44 -6.39 -56.55 13.54
CA PHE A 44 -7.85 -56.61 13.52
C PHE A 44 -8.33 -56.75 12.08
N ASN A 45 -8.76 -57.96 11.73
CA ASN A 45 -9.41 -58.25 10.46
C ASN A 45 -10.92 -58.24 10.62
N GLY A 46 -11.62 -57.87 9.55
CA GLY A 46 -13.07 -57.73 9.54
C GLY A 46 -13.50 -56.42 10.22
N SER A 47 -14.50 -56.45 11.12
CA SER A 47 -15.04 -55.23 11.73
C SER A 47 -14.43 -54.95 13.11
N LEU A 48 -13.80 -53.79 13.30
CA LEU A 48 -13.55 -53.20 14.61
C LEU A 48 -14.64 -52.16 14.91
N THR A 49 -15.48 -52.41 15.90
CA THR A 49 -16.51 -51.48 16.36
C THR A 49 -16.20 -50.97 17.76
N VAL A 50 -16.01 -49.67 17.92
CA VAL A 50 -15.89 -48.99 19.20
C VAL A 50 -17.22 -48.28 19.47
N ASN A 51 -18.06 -48.84 20.33
CA ASN A 51 -19.36 -48.25 20.68
C ASN A 51 -19.19 -47.05 21.62
N PRO A 52 -20.26 -46.26 21.85
CA PRO A 52 -20.24 -45.21 22.86
C PRO A 52 -19.73 -45.72 24.22
N GLY A 53 -18.83 -44.94 24.85
CA GLY A 53 -18.15 -45.32 26.10
C GLY A 53 -16.98 -46.31 25.93
N GLY A 54 -16.89 -47.01 24.79
CA GLY A 54 -15.75 -47.87 24.45
C GLY A 54 -14.49 -47.07 24.14
N LYS A 55 -13.33 -47.63 24.48
CA LYS A 55 -12.01 -47.02 24.21
C LYS A 55 -11.08 -47.98 23.48
N PHE A 56 -10.42 -47.47 22.45
CA PHE A 56 -9.34 -48.13 21.74
C PHE A 56 -8.08 -47.26 21.88
N THR A 57 -7.24 -47.57 22.86
CA THR A 57 -6.15 -46.70 23.31
C THR A 57 -4.80 -47.40 23.23
N LEU A 58 -3.97 -47.00 22.27
CA LEU A 58 -2.68 -47.66 22.01
C LEU A 58 -1.54 -46.67 22.21
N THR A 59 -0.75 -46.86 23.26
CA THR A 59 0.36 -45.99 23.68
C THR A 59 1.75 -46.58 23.38
N SER A 60 1.81 -47.86 23.00
CA SER A 60 3.06 -48.57 22.73
C SER A 60 3.58 -48.43 21.30
N THR A 61 4.84 -48.84 21.08
CA THR A 61 5.44 -48.95 19.74
C THR A 61 5.08 -50.23 19.00
N SER A 62 4.12 -51.02 19.48
CA SER A 62 3.66 -52.24 18.83
C SER A 62 3.03 -51.94 17.47
N LEU A 63 3.19 -52.86 16.52
CA LEU A 63 2.61 -52.72 15.18
C LEU A 63 1.09 -52.93 15.25
N LEU A 64 0.36 -52.16 14.45
CA LEU A 64 -1.09 -52.25 14.37
C LEU A 64 -1.51 -52.51 12.92
N ASN A 65 -2.30 -53.55 12.69
CA ASN A 65 -2.78 -53.90 11.35
C ASN A 65 -4.32 -53.89 11.30
N PHE A 66 -4.85 -53.37 10.19
CA PHE A 66 -6.28 -53.34 9.93
C PHE A 66 -6.62 -53.90 8.54
N SER A 67 -7.75 -54.60 8.47
CA SER A 67 -8.47 -54.89 7.22
C SER A 67 -9.98 -54.97 7.52
N GLY A 68 -10.85 -54.54 6.58
CA GLY A 68 -12.30 -54.61 6.72
C GLY A 68 -12.97 -53.28 7.08
N VAL A 69 -13.44 -53.10 8.30
CA VAL A 69 -14.18 -51.91 8.75
C VAL A 69 -13.66 -51.44 10.10
N ILE A 70 -13.42 -50.14 10.24
CA ILE A 70 -13.25 -49.46 11.53
C ILE A 70 -14.48 -48.58 11.72
N GLN A 71 -15.30 -48.91 12.70
CA GLN A 71 -16.51 -48.18 13.04
C GLN A 71 -16.38 -47.56 14.43
N ASN A 72 -16.25 -46.24 14.51
CA ASN A 72 -15.98 -45.53 15.75
C ASN A 72 -17.14 -44.62 16.17
N TYR A 73 -17.73 -44.95 17.31
CA TYR A 73 -18.72 -44.17 18.06
C TYR A 73 -18.22 -43.83 19.48
N GLY A 74 -16.97 -44.18 19.80
CA GLY A 74 -16.33 -43.97 21.09
C GLY A 74 -14.97 -43.28 20.96
N ASP A 75 -14.03 -43.60 21.84
CA ASP A 75 -12.69 -43.02 21.86
C ASP A 75 -11.69 -43.92 21.11
N PHE A 76 -11.24 -43.49 19.94
CA PHE A 76 -10.16 -44.14 19.20
C PHE A 76 -8.91 -43.25 19.20
N SER A 77 -7.86 -43.70 19.88
CA SER A 77 -6.62 -42.93 20.01
C SER A 77 -5.37 -43.82 20.00
N LYS A 78 -4.60 -43.74 18.92
CA LYS A 78 -3.26 -44.31 18.79
C LYS A 78 -2.21 -43.23 19.05
N THR A 79 -1.50 -43.31 20.17
CA THR A 79 -0.46 -42.36 20.60
C THR A 79 0.96 -42.92 20.54
N GLY A 80 1.12 -44.25 20.52
CA GLY A 80 2.45 -44.84 20.47
C GLY A 80 3.08 -44.83 19.07
N GLY A 81 4.41 -44.93 18.99
CA GLY A 81 5.17 -44.71 17.74
C GLY A 81 5.15 -45.86 16.71
N GLY A 82 4.55 -47.01 17.03
CA GLY A 82 4.48 -48.16 16.12
C GLY A 82 3.55 -47.88 14.93
N ASN A 83 3.94 -48.33 13.74
CA ASN A 83 3.18 -48.08 12.51
C ASN A 83 1.80 -48.76 12.54
N THR A 84 0.83 -48.06 11.97
CA THR A 84 -0.46 -48.63 11.58
C THR A 84 -0.38 -49.01 10.10
N THR A 85 -0.62 -50.27 9.75
CA THR A 85 -0.64 -50.75 8.37
C THR A 85 -2.02 -51.26 7.99
N PHE A 86 -2.62 -50.69 6.96
CA PHE A 86 -3.82 -51.26 6.33
C PHE A 86 -3.39 -52.38 5.39
N THR A 87 -3.65 -53.62 5.79
CA THR A 87 -3.21 -54.84 5.09
C THR A 87 -4.25 -55.36 4.10
N GLY A 88 -5.48 -54.84 4.15
CA GLY A 88 -6.57 -55.13 3.22
C GLY A 88 -7.54 -53.95 3.13
N ASN A 89 -8.45 -53.97 2.16
CA ASN A 89 -9.41 -52.88 1.95
C ASN A 89 -10.13 -52.54 3.25
N THR A 90 -10.17 -51.26 3.60
CA THR A 90 -10.67 -50.81 4.90
C THR A 90 -11.60 -49.61 4.75
N THR A 91 -12.79 -49.66 5.36
CA THR A 91 -13.67 -48.48 5.49
C THR A 91 -13.60 -47.96 6.92
N ILE A 92 -13.29 -46.67 7.09
CA ILE A 92 -13.30 -45.97 8.37
C ILE A 92 -14.59 -45.14 8.44
N GLN A 93 -15.47 -45.46 9.38
CA GLN A 93 -16.80 -44.88 9.49
C GLN A 93 -17.22 -44.67 10.96
N GLY A 94 -18.36 -44.01 11.17
CA GLY A 94 -18.88 -43.64 12.49
C GLY A 94 -19.05 -42.13 12.63
N ASP A 95 -19.41 -41.69 13.83
CA ASP A 95 -19.63 -40.27 14.16
C ASP A 95 -18.53 -39.66 15.06
N SER A 96 -17.60 -40.49 15.54
CA SER A 96 -16.57 -40.11 16.50
C SER A 96 -15.17 -40.15 15.87
N ALA A 97 -14.31 -39.20 16.25
CA ALA A 97 -13.02 -39.00 15.60
C ALA A 97 -12.06 -40.19 15.77
N VAL A 98 -11.25 -40.46 14.75
CA VAL A 98 -10.20 -41.47 14.78
C VAL A 98 -8.85 -40.78 14.78
N PHE A 99 -8.08 -40.93 15.87
CA PHE A 99 -6.80 -40.26 16.04
C PHE A 99 -5.61 -41.22 15.84
N PHE A 100 -4.81 -40.97 14.80
CA PHE A 100 -3.46 -41.52 14.64
C PHE A 100 -2.42 -40.46 15.01
N ARG A 101 -2.08 -40.39 16.30
CA ARG A 101 -1.24 -39.34 16.89
C ARG A 101 0.26 -39.60 16.73
N ALA A 102 0.67 -40.85 16.53
CA ALA A 102 2.06 -41.21 16.26
C ALA A 102 2.16 -42.51 15.45
N GLY A 103 3.36 -42.77 14.92
CA GLY A 103 3.62 -43.84 13.97
C GLY A 103 3.13 -43.50 12.57
N ALA A 104 3.75 -44.08 11.54
CA ALA A 104 3.26 -43.91 10.17
C ALA A 104 1.94 -44.66 9.98
N VAL A 105 1.04 -44.07 9.19
CA VAL A 105 -0.15 -44.73 8.65
C VAL A 105 0.21 -45.18 7.24
N LEU A 106 0.37 -46.49 7.07
CA LEU A 106 0.81 -47.14 5.85
C LEU A 106 -0.33 -47.92 5.21
N ILE A 107 -0.40 -47.91 3.88
CA ILE A 107 -1.39 -48.67 3.11
C ILE A 107 -0.63 -49.63 2.21
N ASN A 108 -0.90 -50.93 2.29
CA ASN A 108 -0.25 -51.91 1.42
C ASN A 108 -0.58 -51.66 -0.06
N ASP A 109 0.29 -52.14 -0.95
CA ASP A 109 0.03 -52.05 -2.38
C ASP A 109 -1.29 -52.77 -2.74
N ASN A 110 -2.05 -52.19 -3.66
CA ASN A 110 -3.40 -52.64 -4.05
C ASN A 110 -4.47 -52.63 -2.93
N VAL A 111 -4.22 -51.92 -1.82
CA VAL A 111 -5.21 -51.71 -0.77
C VAL A 111 -5.84 -50.32 -0.90
N THR A 112 -7.16 -50.27 -0.76
CA THR A 112 -7.94 -49.04 -0.66
C THR A 112 -8.44 -48.81 0.76
N VAL A 113 -8.18 -47.63 1.32
CA VAL A 113 -8.74 -47.17 2.58
C VAL A 113 -9.72 -46.04 2.31
N THR A 114 -10.98 -46.20 2.71
CA THR A 114 -12.04 -45.21 2.51
C THR A 114 -12.41 -44.55 3.83
N ASN A 115 -12.15 -43.25 3.97
CA ASN A 115 -12.60 -42.44 5.10
C ASN A 115 -14.01 -41.88 4.84
N GLN A 116 -14.96 -42.24 5.68
CA GLN A 116 -16.36 -41.78 5.66
C GLN A 116 -16.78 -41.05 6.94
N ILE A 117 -15.85 -40.71 7.84
CA ILE A 117 -16.19 -39.97 9.07
C ILE A 117 -16.43 -38.49 8.71
N ASN A 118 -17.68 -38.06 8.89
CA ASN A 118 -18.16 -36.74 8.50
C ASN A 118 -17.87 -35.64 9.55
N THR A 119 -18.38 -34.43 9.28
CA THR A 119 -18.07 -33.15 9.95
C THR A 119 -18.25 -33.17 11.46
N GLY A 120 -17.24 -32.63 12.17
CA GLY A 120 -17.17 -32.53 13.65
C GLY A 120 -16.10 -33.43 14.27
N SER A 121 -15.80 -34.55 13.61
CA SER A 121 -14.86 -35.57 14.11
C SER A 121 -13.72 -35.81 13.11
N GLY A 122 -13.97 -36.45 11.97
CA GLY A 122 -12.95 -36.76 10.95
C GLY A 122 -11.87 -37.76 11.40
N VAL A 123 -10.93 -38.02 10.49
CA VAL A 123 -9.71 -38.80 10.77
C VAL A 123 -8.53 -37.84 10.91
N TYR A 124 -7.78 -37.97 12.00
CA TYR A 124 -6.57 -37.18 12.25
C TYR A 124 -5.32 -38.03 12.08
N ILE A 125 -4.38 -37.55 11.27
CA ILE A 125 -3.07 -38.19 11.08
C ILE A 125 -1.98 -37.19 11.39
N TYR A 126 -1.26 -37.42 12.49
CA TYR A 126 -0.23 -36.50 12.99
C TYR A 126 1.15 -36.76 12.40
N SER A 127 1.36 -37.93 11.81
CA SER A 127 2.62 -38.35 11.18
C SER A 127 2.42 -38.54 9.68
N THR A 128 3.16 -39.46 9.07
CA THR A 128 3.07 -39.79 7.65
C THR A 128 1.81 -40.60 7.33
N LEU A 129 1.08 -40.22 6.28
CA LEU A 129 0.13 -41.07 5.56
C LEU A 129 0.78 -41.46 4.22
N ASN A 130 1.03 -42.74 3.96
CA ASN A 130 1.68 -43.16 2.72
C ASN A 130 1.29 -44.57 2.25
N GLY A 131 1.47 -44.84 0.96
CA GLY A 131 1.45 -46.18 0.40
C GLY A 131 2.79 -46.90 0.56
N ASN A 132 2.75 -48.21 0.75
CA ASN A 132 3.89 -49.12 0.57
C ASN A 132 4.12 -49.48 -0.91
N GLY A 133 3.19 -49.11 -1.80
CA GLY A 133 3.28 -49.28 -3.25
C GLY A 133 2.40 -48.28 -3.98
N ALA A 134 2.57 -48.17 -5.30
CA ALA A 134 1.92 -47.15 -6.11
C ALA A 134 0.41 -47.36 -6.29
N ALA A 135 -0.10 -48.58 -6.10
CA ALA A 135 -1.54 -48.88 -6.19
C ALA A 135 -2.26 -48.71 -4.85
N ALA A 136 -1.55 -48.39 -3.76
CA ALA A 136 -2.16 -48.03 -2.49
C ALA A 136 -2.99 -46.75 -2.61
N THR A 137 -4.23 -46.76 -2.11
CA THR A 137 -5.18 -45.65 -2.29
C THR A 137 -5.83 -45.24 -0.97
N TRP A 138 -5.83 -43.94 -0.68
CA TRP A 138 -6.67 -43.33 0.34
C TRP A 138 -7.80 -42.55 -0.34
N VAL A 139 -9.05 -42.97 -0.13
CA VAL A 139 -10.26 -42.28 -0.61
C VAL A 139 -10.85 -41.46 0.54
N ASN A 140 -10.97 -40.14 0.36
CA ASN A 140 -11.56 -39.25 1.35
C ASN A 140 -13.01 -38.88 0.96
N GLN A 141 -13.99 -39.48 1.63
CA GLN A 141 -15.41 -39.14 1.52
C GLN A 141 -15.91 -38.31 2.71
N GLY A 142 -15.15 -38.24 3.80
CA GLY A 142 -15.45 -37.44 5.00
C GLY A 142 -14.48 -36.28 5.22
N VAL A 143 -14.03 -36.10 6.46
CA VAL A 143 -13.02 -35.11 6.85
C VAL A 143 -11.69 -35.81 7.16
N LEU A 144 -10.62 -35.41 6.46
CA LEU A 144 -9.24 -35.80 6.78
C LEU A 144 -8.49 -34.57 7.31
N THR A 145 -8.02 -34.63 8.54
CA THR A 145 -7.09 -33.64 9.11
C THR A 145 -5.69 -34.22 9.13
N TYR A 146 -4.83 -33.69 8.27
CA TYR A 146 -3.46 -34.13 8.12
C TYR A 146 -2.51 -33.11 8.77
N LEU A 147 -1.64 -33.57 9.66
CA LEU A 147 -0.65 -32.77 10.38
C LEU A 147 0.79 -33.23 10.13
N GLY A 148 1.00 -34.24 9.28
CA GLY A 148 2.33 -34.68 8.86
C GLY A 148 3.05 -33.63 8.01
N VAL A 149 4.39 -33.71 7.98
CA VAL A 149 5.25 -32.74 7.28
C VAL A 149 5.19 -32.89 5.76
N ILE A 150 5.31 -34.13 5.29
CA ILE A 150 5.39 -34.48 3.88
C ILE A 150 4.00 -34.61 3.24
N GLU A 151 3.89 -34.54 1.92
CA GLU A 151 2.61 -34.73 1.22
C GLU A 151 1.98 -36.08 1.58
N PRO A 152 0.68 -36.15 1.94
CA PRO A 152 0.01 -37.43 2.15
C PRO A 152 -0.01 -38.22 0.84
N MET A 153 0.16 -39.54 0.94
CA MET A 153 0.25 -40.42 -0.23
C MET A 153 1.31 -39.95 -1.23
N ALA A 154 2.52 -39.65 -0.74
CA ALA A 154 3.68 -39.39 -1.60
C ALA A 154 3.95 -40.58 -2.54
N THR A 155 3.75 -41.79 -2.02
CA THR A 155 3.58 -43.04 -2.75
C THR A 155 2.12 -43.46 -2.65
N GLY A 156 1.53 -43.84 -3.79
CA GLY A 156 0.11 -44.17 -3.89
C GLY A 156 -0.75 -42.97 -4.29
N THR A 157 -2.06 -43.11 -4.13
CA THR A 157 -3.08 -42.16 -4.58
C THR A 157 -3.87 -41.59 -3.40
N LEU A 158 -4.01 -40.26 -3.35
CA LEU A 158 -5.02 -39.58 -2.53
C LEU A 158 -6.19 -39.18 -3.45
N ASP A 159 -7.30 -39.89 -3.34
CA ASP A 159 -8.57 -39.50 -3.97
C ASP A 159 -9.38 -38.64 -2.99
N ALA A 160 -9.36 -37.33 -3.22
CA ALA A 160 -10.12 -36.36 -2.45
C ALA A 160 -11.21 -35.69 -3.29
N THR A 161 -11.77 -36.40 -4.28
CA THR A 161 -12.71 -35.80 -5.26
C THR A 161 -14.19 -35.88 -4.86
N HIS A 162 -14.53 -36.68 -3.84
CA HIS A 162 -15.91 -36.93 -3.41
C HIS A 162 -16.67 -35.64 -3.04
N ASN A 163 -17.91 -35.49 -3.48
CA ASN A 163 -18.73 -34.32 -3.16
C ASN A 163 -19.82 -34.67 -2.12
N PRO A 164 -19.82 -34.09 -0.90
CA PRO A 164 -18.80 -33.23 -0.33
C PRO A 164 -17.77 -34.01 0.51
N ASN A 165 -16.49 -33.64 0.42
CA ASN A 165 -15.47 -34.02 1.40
C ASN A 165 -14.58 -32.82 1.73
N THR A 166 -13.83 -32.91 2.83
CA THR A 166 -12.84 -31.87 3.20
C THR A 166 -11.51 -32.49 3.58
N VAL A 167 -10.42 -31.98 3.00
CA VAL A 167 -9.06 -32.24 3.47
C VAL A 167 -8.52 -30.99 4.13
N ILE A 168 -7.99 -31.14 5.34
CA ILE A 168 -7.46 -30.07 6.18
C ILE A 168 -5.96 -30.31 6.40
N TYR A 169 -5.14 -29.34 6.02
CA TYR A 169 -3.72 -29.28 6.37
C TYR A 169 -3.55 -28.34 7.57
N ALA A 170 -3.28 -28.91 8.75
CA ALA A 170 -3.38 -28.22 10.04
C ALA A 170 -2.11 -28.33 10.92
N ARG A 171 -0.92 -28.50 10.31
CA ARG A 171 0.33 -28.60 11.09
C ARG A 171 0.72 -27.24 11.69
N GLU A 172 0.53 -27.09 13.00
CA GLU A 172 0.74 -25.83 13.73
C GLU A 172 2.11 -25.19 13.49
N LEU A 173 2.11 -23.91 13.08
CA LEU A 173 3.28 -23.01 12.99
C LEU A 173 4.53 -23.58 12.29
N ASN A 174 4.33 -24.55 11.40
CA ASN A 174 5.41 -25.27 10.75
C ASN A 174 5.18 -25.38 9.24
N ILE A 175 6.23 -25.77 8.51
CA ILE A 175 6.11 -26.11 7.09
C ILE A 175 5.32 -27.42 6.93
N GLN A 176 4.40 -27.44 5.99
CA GLN A 176 3.66 -28.62 5.59
C GLN A 176 3.48 -28.63 4.06
N TYR A 177 3.73 -29.78 3.44
CA TYR A 177 3.61 -29.92 1.99
C TYR A 177 2.22 -30.39 1.58
N ILE A 178 1.60 -29.66 0.65
CA ILE A 178 0.29 -29.96 0.09
C ILE A 178 0.48 -30.88 -1.11
N LYS A 179 -0.22 -32.03 -1.10
CA LYS A 179 -0.23 -32.97 -2.23
C LYS A 179 -0.88 -32.31 -3.45
N GLY A 180 -0.17 -32.30 -4.57
CA GLY A 180 -0.77 -32.01 -5.87
C GLY A 180 -1.79 -33.08 -6.26
N THR A 181 -3.08 -32.73 -6.23
CA THR A 181 -4.22 -33.58 -6.58
C THR A 181 -5.49 -32.72 -6.70
N THR A 182 -6.61 -33.36 -7.01
CA THR A 182 -7.94 -32.74 -6.97
C THR A 182 -8.57 -32.93 -5.59
N TYR A 183 -9.02 -31.83 -4.99
CA TYR A 183 -9.81 -31.79 -3.77
C TYR A 183 -11.23 -31.36 -4.07
N HIS A 184 -12.19 -31.82 -3.28
CA HIS A 184 -13.48 -31.16 -3.20
C HIS A 184 -13.34 -29.87 -2.38
N ASN A 185 -13.19 -29.94 -1.05
CA ASN A 185 -12.79 -28.80 -0.23
C ASN A 185 -11.36 -28.96 0.30
N LEU A 186 -10.57 -27.88 0.26
CA LEU A 186 -9.22 -27.80 0.82
C LEU A 186 -9.15 -26.68 1.84
N HIS A 187 -8.82 -27.02 3.09
CA HIS A 187 -8.60 -26.04 4.16
C HIS A 187 -7.15 -26.07 4.63
N LEU A 188 -6.56 -24.88 4.76
CA LEU A 188 -5.20 -24.65 5.25
C LEU A 188 -5.30 -23.93 6.58
N LEU A 189 -5.20 -24.63 7.70
CA LEU A 189 -5.55 -24.10 9.03
C LEU A 189 -4.36 -24.13 10.01
N SER A 190 -4.53 -23.55 11.20
CA SER A 190 -3.58 -23.61 12.33
C SER A 190 -2.24 -22.85 12.16
N GLY A 191 -2.22 -21.83 11.30
CA GLY A 191 -1.03 -21.00 11.00
C GLY A 191 0.15 -21.74 10.36
N GLY A 192 1.15 -20.98 9.90
CA GLY A 192 2.41 -21.50 9.37
C GLY A 192 2.46 -21.63 7.84
N PHE A 193 3.45 -22.36 7.32
CA PHE A 193 3.72 -22.44 5.89
C PHE A 193 3.09 -23.68 5.27
N ARG A 194 2.22 -23.49 4.27
CA ARG A 194 1.60 -24.55 3.47
C ARG A 194 2.13 -24.43 2.06
N THR A 195 2.82 -25.44 1.56
CA THR A 195 3.62 -25.29 0.32
C THR A 195 3.32 -26.40 -0.66
N MET A 196 2.98 -26.05 -1.90
CA MET A 196 2.93 -27.00 -3.02
C MET A 196 4.35 -27.38 -3.42
N ARG A 197 4.63 -28.62 -3.80
CA ARG A 197 5.99 -29.05 -4.20
C ARG A 197 6.05 -29.93 -5.44
N LEU A 198 5.07 -30.80 -5.64
CA LEU A 198 5.12 -31.85 -6.66
C LEU A 198 3.94 -31.85 -7.64
N GLY A 199 3.20 -30.75 -7.75
CA GLY A 199 2.11 -30.63 -8.71
C GLY A 199 1.12 -29.52 -8.44
N GLU A 200 0.26 -29.28 -9.42
CA GLU A 200 -0.88 -28.37 -9.35
C GLU A 200 -1.97 -28.91 -8.42
N VAL A 201 -2.85 -28.02 -7.99
CA VAL A 201 -3.99 -28.35 -7.13
C VAL A 201 -5.27 -27.90 -7.81
N THR A 202 -6.25 -28.79 -7.88
CA THR A 202 -7.60 -28.49 -8.38
C THR A 202 -8.60 -28.56 -7.23
N ILE A 203 -9.50 -27.58 -7.12
CA ILE A 203 -10.50 -27.44 -6.07
C ILE A 203 -11.89 -27.39 -6.71
N ASN A 204 -12.67 -28.46 -6.51
CA ASN A 204 -14.04 -28.58 -7.04
C ASN A 204 -15.09 -27.88 -6.16
N GLY A 205 -14.75 -27.55 -4.91
CA GLY A 205 -15.57 -26.85 -3.91
C GLY A 205 -14.83 -25.62 -3.40
N ASN A 206 -14.58 -25.56 -2.09
CA ASN A 206 -14.04 -24.39 -1.40
C ASN A 206 -12.55 -24.51 -1.08
N LEU A 207 -11.83 -23.38 -1.20
CA LEU A 207 -10.48 -23.17 -0.68
C LEU A 207 -10.53 -22.20 0.51
N ILE A 208 -10.01 -22.61 1.66
CA ILE A 208 -9.82 -21.74 2.83
C ILE A 208 -8.34 -21.64 3.16
N ILE A 209 -7.82 -20.41 3.19
CA ILE A 209 -6.53 -20.06 3.78
C ILE A 209 -6.82 -19.44 5.14
N GLY A 210 -6.59 -20.23 6.19
CA GLY A 210 -6.89 -19.89 7.57
C GLY A 210 -6.01 -18.77 8.11
N ALA A 211 -6.37 -18.24 9.27
CA ALA A 211 -5.65 -17.13 9.88
C ALA A 211 -4.16 -17.48 10.06
N GLU A 212 -3.28 -16.49 9.84
CA GLU A 212 -1.82 -16.61 10.00
C GLU A 212 -1.16 -17.72 9.14
N ASN A 213 -1.86 -18.25 8.12
CA ASN A 213 -1.29 -19.20 7.17
C ASN A 213 -0.65 -18.48 5.99
N ILE A 214 0.49 -18.99 5.56
CA ILE A 214 1.11 -18.65 4.28
C ILE A 214 0.88 -19.84 3.34
N PHE A 215 0.01 -19.68 2.34
CA PHE A 215 -0.11 -20.63 1.25
C PHE A 215 0.87 -20.24 0.13
N TYR A 216 1.93 -21.03 -0.02
CA TYR A 216 2.98 -20.81 -1.03
C TYR A 216 2.83 -21.79 -2.20
N THR A 217 2.46 -21.27 -3.37
CA THR A 217 2.18 -22.09 -4.56
C THR A 217 3.43 -22.52 -5.32
N ARG A 218 4.57 -21.86 -5.08
CA ARG A 218 5.79 -21.98 -5.88
C ARG A 218 5.47 -21.81 -7.37
N GLU A 219 5.96 -22.68 -8.26
CA GLU A 219 5.69 -22.68 -9.70
C GLU A 219 4.33 -23.26 -10.11
N PHE A 220 3.51 -23.76 -9.19
CA PHE A 220 2.31 -24.53 -9.52
C PHE A 220 1.03 -23.67 -9.51
N GLN A 221 0.11 -23.96 -10.42
CA GLN A 221 -1.19 -23.28 -10.48
C GLN A 221 -2.20 -23.91 -9.51
N VAL A 222 -3.12 -23.07 -9.02
CA VAL A 222 -4.32 -23.51 -8.29
C VAL A 222 -5.53 -23.28 -9.19
N HIS A 223 -6.24 -24.36 -9.49
CA HIS A 223 -7.46 -24.34 -10.29
C HIS A 223 -8.67 -24.44 -9.36
N GLY A 224 -9.49 -23.41 -9.30
CA GLY A 224 -10.78 -23.40 -8.63
C GLY A 224 -11.93 -23.70 -9.59
N ASN A 225 -13.11 -23.25 -9.20
CA ASN A 225 -14.36 -23.39 -9.94
C ASN A 225 -15.26 -22.17 -9.69
N SER A 226 -16.33 -22.03 -10.48
CA SER A 226 -17.20 -20.85 -10.42
C SER A 226 -18.21 -20.83 -9.25
N THR A 227 -18.39 -21.96 -8.54
CA THR A 227 -19.44 -22.11 -7.52
C THR A 227 -18.91 -22.02 -6.09
N GLY A 228 -17.75 -22.61 -5.82
CA GLY A 228 -17.09 -22.59 -4.53
C GLY A 228 -16.35 -21.29 -4.27
N THR A 229 -15.92 -21.12 -3.02
CA THR A 229 -15.28 -19.90 -2.54
C THR A 229 -13.77 -20.06 -2.40
N LEU A 230 -13.04 -18.98 -2.68
CA LEU A 230 -11.69 -18.77 -2.14
C LEU A 230 -11.79 -17.79 -0.97
N THR A 231 -11.44 -18.24 0.23
CA THR A 231 -11.48 -17.42 1.44
C THR A 231 -10.10 -17.28 2.04
N MET A 232 -9.66 -16.05 2.29
CA MET A 232 -8.46 -15.69 3.04
C MET A 232 -8.87 -15.04 4.36
N LEU A 233 -8.52 -15.64 5.49
CA LEU A 233 -8.83 -15.11 6.82
C LEU A 233 -7.76 -14.11 7.30
N ASN A 234 -8.01 -13.48 8.45
CA ASN A 234 -7.13 -12.50 9.08
C ASN A 234 -5.64 -12.91 9.07
N ALA A 235 -4.78 -11.98 8.65
CA ALA A 235 -3.32 -12.15 8.59
C ALA A 235 -2.83 -13.36 7.77
N SER A 236 -3.65 -13.89 6.84
CA SER A 236 -3.21 -14.92 5.90
C SER A 236 -2.48 -14.33 4.68
N GLU A 237 -1.55 -15.09 4.12
CA GLU A 237 -0.83 -14.75 2.89
C GLU A 237 -1.05 -15.83 1.82
N LEU A 238 -1.36 -15.40 0.60
CA LEU A 238 -1.25 -16.22 -0.61
C LEU A 238 0.00 -15.77 -1.35
N ARG A 239 1.05 -16.58 -1.31
CA ARG A 239 2.33 -16.33 -1.97
C ARG A 239 2.41 -17.10 -3.28
N ILE A 240 2.43 -16.38 -4.38
CA ILE A 240 2.33 -16.92 -5.74
C ILE A 240 3.69 -16.84 -6.43
N GLY A 241 4.19 -17.96 -6.93
CA GLY A 241 5.42 -17.97 -7.72
C GLY A 241 6.67 -18.19 -6.88
N ARG A 242 7.54 -19.12 -7.30
CA ARG A 242 8.92 -19.20 -6.82
C ARG A 242 9.79 -18.26 -7.65
N TYR A 243 10.84 -17.67 -7.09
CA TYR A 243 11.75 -16.78 -7.83
C TYR A 243 12.64 -17.55 -8.82
N VAL A 244 12.03 -18.04 -9.89
CA VAL A 244 12.63 -18.74 -11.03
C VAL A 244 11.85 -18.38 -12.31
N PRO A 245 12.45 -18.46 -13.51
CA PRO A 245 11.79 -18.09 -14.77
C PRO A 245 10.53 -18.90 -15.09
N GLU A 246 10.45 -20.15 -14.66
CA GLU A 246 9.35 -21.07 -14.98
C GLU A 246 8.08 -20.80 -14.16
N ALA A 247 8.16 -20.02 -13.09
CA ALA A 247 7.05 -19.75 -12.19
C ALA A 247 6.12 -18.65 -12.75
N THR A 248 5.40 -18.99 -13.82
CA THR A 248 4.44 -18.12 -14.51
C THR A 248 3.01 -18.22 -13.98
N ASN A 249 2.80 -19.05 -12.95
CA ASN A 249 1.54 -19.23 -12.28
C ASN A 249 1.01 -17.90 -11.71
N GLY A 250 -0.32 -17.78 -11.66
CA GLY A 250 -1.03 -16.58 -11.26
C GLY A 250 -1.87 -16.78 -10.01
N PHE A 251 -2.75 -15.82 -9.74
CA PHE A 251 -3.81 -15.98 -8.75
C PHE A 251 -4.65 -17.22 -9.07
N PRO A 252 -5.23 -17.93 -8.08
CA PRO A 252 -6.09 -19.07 -8.31
C PRO A 252 -7.17 -18.78 -9.37
N THR A 253 -7.21 -19.61 -10.40
CA THR A 253 -8.10 -19.43 -11.57
C THR A 253 -9.45 -20.08 -11.32
N GLY A 254 -10.50 -19.70 -12.05
CA GLY A 254 -11.81 -20.36 -12.01
C GLY A 254 -12.75 -19.89 -10.91
N PHE A 255 -12.23 -19.42 -9.76
CA PHE A 255 -13.01 -18.68 -8.78
C PHE A 255 -13.42 -17.32 -9.37
N VAL A 256 -14.70 -16.99 -9.25
CA VAL A 256 -15.24 -15.70 -9.73
C VAL A 256 -15.16 -14.64 -8.63
N ARG A 257 -15.06 -13.36 -8.99
CA ARG A 257 -14.92 -12.22 -8.06
C ARG A 257 -15.89 -12.27 -6.88
N ALA A 258 -17.16 -12.58 -7.10
CA ALA A 258 -18.19 -12.64 -6.06
C ALA A 258 -17.99 -13.80 -5.05
N LYS A 259 -17.06 -14.72 -5.32
CA LYS A 259 -16.72 -15.88 -4.50
C LYS A 259 -15.29 -15.82 -3.96
N ILE A 260 -14.59 -14.72 -4.20
CA ILE A 260 -13.27 -14.43 -3.61
C ILE A 260 -13.50 -13.51 -2.42
N ILE A 261 -13.19 -14.00 -1.22
CA ILE A 261 -13.39 -13.30 0.05
C ILE A 261 -12.02 -13.10 0.69
N LEU A 262 -11.55 -11.86 0.72
CA LEU A 262 -10.25 -11.49 1.28
C LEU A 262 -10.47 -10.64 2.53
N ASP A 263 -10.01 -11.13 3.68
CA ASP A 263 -9.98 -10.35 4.92
C ASP A 263 -9.14 -9.06 4.73
N PRO A 264 -9.52 -7.90 5.33
CA PRO A 264 -8.76 -6.65 5.20
C PRO A 264 -7.28 -6.75 5.59
N ASN A 265 -6.91 -7.70 6.47
CA ASN A 265 -5.53 -7.94 6.90
C ASN A 265 -4.84 -9.07 6.10
N SER A 266 -5.50 -9.65 5.10
CA SER A 266 -4.90 -10.66 4.23
C SER A 266 -3.99 -10.04 3.16
N LEU A 267 -3.01 -10.81 2.67
CA LEU A 267 -2.00 -10.36 1.71
C LEU A 267 -1.88 -11.33 0.53
N VAL A 268 -1.98 -10.81 -0.69
CA VAL A 268 -1.56 -11.56 -1.89
C VAL A 268 -0.17 -11.09 -2.32
N THR A 269 0.79 -12.01 -2.42
CA THR A 269 2.16 -11.72 -2.81
C THR A 269 2.50 -12.39 -4.15
N TYR A 270 2.87 -11.59 -5.14
CA TYR A 270 3.48 -12.07 -6.39
C TYR A 270 5.01 -12.11 -6.25
N ASN A 271 5.55 -13.31 -6.23
CA ASN A 271 6.92 -13.64 -5.83
C ASN A 271 7.73 -14.33 -6.96
N GLY A 272 7.09 -14.69 -8.08
CA GLY A 272 7.76 -15.22 -9.27
C GLY A 272 8.55 -14.15 -10.05
N VAL A 273 9.24 -14.56 -11.13
CA VAL A 273 9.96 -13.62 -12.00
C VAL A 273 8.98 -12.94 -12.96
N GLU A 274 8.38 -13.68 -13.88
CA GLU A 274 7.37 -13.18 -14.83
C GLU A 274 6.01 -13.77 -14.47
N GLN A 275 5.00 -12.92 -14.19
CA GLN A 275 3.66 -13.41 -13.84
C GLN A 275 2.56 -12.51 -14.39
N ASN A 276 1.40 -13.11 -14.65
CA ASN A 276 0.17 -12.37 -14.89
C ASN A 276 -0.48 -12.01 -13.55
N LEU A 277 -0.61 -10.71 -13.29
CA LEU A 277 -1.31 -10.17 -12.13
C LEU A 277 -2.81 -10.14 -12.44
N SER A 278 -3.61 -10.87 -11.66
CA SER A 278 -5.02 -11.09 -11.95
C SER A 278 -5.86 -9.87 -11.62
N HIS A 279 -6.82 -9.54 -12.49
CA HIS A 279 -7.85 -8.54 -12.23
C HIS A 279 -9.11 -9.12 -11.58
N GLU A 280 -9.20 -10.45 -11.44
CA GLU A 280 -10.39 -11.10 -10.89
C GLU A 280 -10.64 -10.69 -9.42
N PRO A 281 -9.67 -10.78 -8.49
CA PRO A 281 -9.89 -10.33 -7.11
C PRO A 281 -9.87 -8.80 -7.00
N ILE A 282 -10.61 -8.28 -6.02
CA ILE A 282 -10.30 -6.98 -5.41
C ILE A 282 -9.33 -7.29 -4.27
N TYR A 283 -8.09 -6.83 -4.38
CA TYR A 283 -7.06 -7.16 -3.39
C TYR A 283 -7.33 -6.41 -2.08
N ALA A 284 -7.26 -7.12 -0.95
CA ALA A 284 -7.17 -6.48 0.36
C ALA A 284 -5.83 -5.76 0.49
N ASN A 285 -4.72 -6.51 0.43
CA ASN A 285 -3.37 -5.96 0.27
C ASN A 285 -2.63 -6.73 -0.82
N LEU A 286 -1.74 -6.05 -1.53
CA LEU A 286 -0.99 -6.60 -2.67
C LEU A 286 0.51 -6.34 -2.50
N ALA A 287 1.33 -7.36 -2.74
CA ALA A 287 2.79 -7.23 -2.73
C ALA A 287 3.44 -7.80 -4.00
N ILE A 288 4.50 -7.14 -4.47
CA ILE A 288 5.44 -7.62 -5.49
C ILE A 288 6.84 -7.62 -4.85
N THR A 289 7.43 -8.80 -4.66
CA THR A 289 8.61 -8.92 -3.80
C THR A 289 9.93 -9.09 -4.53
N ASN A 290 9.92 -9.74 -5.70
CA ASN A 290 11.14 -10.05 -6.46
C ASN A 290 11.14 -9.38 -7.84
N ALA A 291 12.32 -9.38 -8.47
CA ALA A 291 12.52 -8.84 -9.81
C ALA A 291 11.67 -9.56 -10.88
N GLY A 292 11.60 -8.96 -12.06
CA GLY A 292 10.80 -9.43 -13.19
C GLY A 292 9.41 -8.80 -13.26
N ASN A 293 8.75 -8.92 -14.40
CA ASN A 293 7.52 -8.20 -14.68
C ASN A 293 6.29 -8.91 -14.12
N LYS A 294 5.36 -8.11 -13.61
CA LYS A 294 4.03 -8.51 -13.18
C LYS A 294 3.04 -7.76 -14.06
N THR A 295 2.59 -8.41 -15.12
CA THR A 295 1.72 -7.79 -16.13
C THR A 295 0.28 -7.94 -15.72
N ILE A 296 -0.44 -6.83 -15.57
CA ILE A 296 -1.85 -6.86 -15.17
C ILE A 296 -2.72 -7.35 -16.33
N SER A 297 -3.65 -8.28 -16.05
CA SER A 297 -4.55 -8.84 -17.06
C SER A 297 -5.85 -8.04 -17.25
N GLY A 298 -6.07 -7.02 -16.43
CA GLY A 298 -7.26 -6.18 -16.37
C GLY A 298 -7.08 -5.04 -15.38
N ASP A 299 -8.15 -4.31 -15.12
CA ASP A 299 -8.13 -3.22 -14.14
C ASP A 299 -7.96 -3.78 -12.73
N ILE A 300 -7.09 -3.17 -11.94
CA ILE A 300 -6.72 -3.64 -10.60
C ILE A 300 -7.29 -2.68 -9.56
N THR A 301 -7.87 -3.24 -8.50
CA THR A 301 -8.25 -2.50 -7.29
C THR A 301 -7.56 -3.11 -6.08
N VAL A 302 -6.92 -2.27 -5.27
CA VAL A 302 -6.31 -2.61 -3.99
C VAL A 302 -6.95 -1.75 -2.91
N ASN A 303 -7.63 -2.38 -1.95
CA ASN A 303 -8.34 -1.67 -0.87
C ASN A 303 -7.38 -1.13 0.20
N GLY A 304 -6.33 -1.88 0.52
CA GLY A 304 -5.26 -1.50 1.43
C GLY A 304 -4.01 -1.08 0.65
N TYR A 305 -2.84 -1.57 1.06
CA TYR A 305 -1.57 -1.14 0.48
C TYR A 305 -1.16 -1.96 -0.75
N LEU A 306 -0.44 -1.30 -1.67
CA LEU A 306 0.35 -1.94 -2.72
C LEU A 306 1.85 -1.76 -2.39
N ARG A 307 2.53 -2.85 -2.03
CA ARG A 307 3.97 -2.83 -1.69
C ARG A 307 4.82 -3.45 -2.78
N MET A 308 5.89 -2.77 -3.20
CA MET A 308 6.87 -3.31 -4.14
C MET A 308 8.29 -3.18 -3.58
N THR A 309 8.89 -4.29 -3.20
CA THR A 309 10.31 -4.33 -2.75
C THR A 309 11.28 -4.54 -3.90
N ALA A 310 10.78 -5.02 -5.05
CA ALA A 310 11.49 -5.15 -6.32
C ALA A 310 10.48 -5.29 -7.47
N GLY A 311 10.97 -5.55 -8.69
CA GLY A 311 10.14 -5.93 -9.84
C GLY A 311 9.44 -4.76 -10.53
N THR A 312 8.69 -5.09 -11.59
CA THR A 312 7.95 -4.11 -12.40
C THR A 312 6.47 -4.46 -12.41
N LEU A 313 5.60 -3.52 -12.06
CA LEU A 313 4.16 -3.59 -12.32
C LEU A 313 3.89 -3.05 -13.74
N VAL A 314 3.47 -3.90 -14.66
CA VAL A 314 3.32 -3.57 -16.08
C VAL A 314 1.83 -3.48 -16.45
N PHE A 315 1.40 -2.36 -17.02
CA PHE A 315 0.00 -2.13 -17.39
C PHE A 315 -0.42 -2.83 -18.71
N GLY A 316 0.55 -3.30 -19.50
CA GLY A 316 0.30 -4.08 -20.73
C GLY A 316 -0.09 -3.24 -21.95
N THR A 317 -0.67 -3.87 -22.98
CA THR A 317 -0.95 -3.23 -24.29
C THR A 317 -2.43 -2.92 -24.53
N THR A 318 -3.22 -2.82 -23.47
CA THR A 318 -4.63 -2.40 -23.50
C THR A 318 -4.80 -1.33 -22.43
N LYS A 319 -5.66 -0.32 -22.62
CA LYS A 319 -5.85 0.71 -21.61
C LYS A 319 -6.30 0.05 -20.30
N ARG A 320 -5.61 0.37 -19.20
CA ARG A 320 -5.85 -0.17 -17.85
C ARG A 320 -5.92 0.93 -16.82
N ILE A 321 -6.66 0.63 -15.76
CA ILE A 321 -6.77 1.45 -14.56
C ILE A 321 -6.25 0.62 -13.37
N VAL A 322 -5.37 1.22 -12.57
CA VAL A 322 -4.98 0.69 -11.26
C VAL A 322 -5.42 1.68 -10.20
N THR A 323 -6.24 1.22 -9.25
CA THR A 323 -6.70 2.02 -8.12
C THR A 323 -6.14 1.44 -6.82
N VAL A 324 -5.47 2.28 -6.03
CA VAL A 324 -4.91 1.93 -4.72
C VAL A 324 -5.54 2.85 -3.67
N TYR A 325 -6.37 2.28 -2.79
CA TYR A 325 -7.07 3.03 -1.74
C TYR A 325 -6.19 3.30 -0.52
N GLY A 326 -5.30 2.37 -0.17
CA GLY A 326 -4.24 2.60 0.82
C GLY A 326 -2.94 3.10 0.19
N ASP A 327 -1.82 2.91 0.90
CA ASP A 327 -0.52 3.43 0.48
C ASP A 327 0.08 2.68 -0.71
N LEU A 328 0.74 3.42 -1.60
CA LEU A 328 1.63 2.89 -2.61
C LEU A 328 3.07 2.90 -2.08
N LEU A 329 3.59 1.74 -1.72
CA LEU A 329 4.92 1.55 -1.13
C LEU A 329 5.85 0.87 -2.13
N ALA A 330 6.17 1.51 -3.25
CA ALA A 330 6.99 0.96 -4.34
C ALA A 330 8.43 1.51 -4.42
N SER A 331 9.02 1.83 -3.27
CA SER A 331 10.40 2.34 -3.16
C SER A 331 11.49 1.37 -3.65
N GLY A 332 11.17 0.08 -3.85
CA GLY A 332 12.06 -0.89 -4.49
C GLY A 332 11.72 -1.26 -5.94
N GLY A 333 10.55 -0.85 -6.45
CA GLY A 333 9.98 -1.34 -7.70
C GLY A 333 9.80 -0.29 -8.81
N ARG A 334 9.44 -0.76 -10.01
CA ARG A 334 9.08 0.09 -11.16
C ARG A 334 7.59 0.01 -11.46
N ILE A 335 6.95 1.14 -11.67
CA ILE A 335 5.62 1.21 -12.28
C ILE A 335 5.79 1.52 -13.77
N ASP A 336 5.26 0.65 -14.63
CA ASP A 336 5.34 0.79 -16.09
C ASP A 336 3.95 0.89 -16.72
N MET A 337 3.59 2.12 -17.02
CA MET A 337 2.40 2.58 -17.75
C MET A 337 2.72 2.93 -19.21
N SER A 338 3.88 2.51 -19.76
CA SER A 338 4.28 2.87 -21.13
C SER A 338 3.76 1.91 -22.20
N GLY A 339 3.21 0.77 -21.79
CA GLY A 339 2.76 -0.29 -22.68
C GLY A 339 1.76 0.17 -23.73
N GLY A 340 2.01 -0.21 -24.99
CA GLY A 340 1.17 0.16 -26.14
C GLY A 340 1.07 1.66 -26.45
N GLY A 341 1.78 2.54 -25.72
CA GLY A 341 1.63 3.99 -25.86
C GLY A 341 0.25 4.52 -25.44
N LEU A 342 -0.44 3.83 -24.52
CA LEU A 342 -1.84 4.07 -24.19
C LEU A 342 -2.04 5.00 -22.98
N ASP A 343 -3.25 5.54 -22.88
CA ASP A 343 -3.71 6.45 -21.82
C ASP A 343 -4.09 5.67 -20.54
N HIS A 344 -3.13 4.95 -19.97
CA HIS A 344 -3.29 4.24 -18.70
C HIS A 344 -3.55 5.20 -17.52
N GLU A 345 -4.22 4.72 -16.47
CA GLU A 345 -4.55 5.53 -15.30
C GLU A 345 -4.11 4.87 -13.98
N LEU A 346 -3.44 5.63 -13.11
CA LEU A 346 -3.07 5.25 -11.75
C LEU A 346 -3.78 6.19 -10.76
N ASN A 347 -4.68 5.64 -9.95
CA ASN A 347 -5.50 6.35 -8.98
C ASN A 347 -5.02 6.06 -7.57
N LEU A 348 -4.61 7.11 -6.84
CA LEU A 348 -3.96 7.00 -5.54
C LEU A 348 -4.76 7.74 -4.47
N TYR A 349 -5.10 7.04 -3.38
CA TYR A 349 -5.76 7.62 -2.21
C TYR A 349 -4.95 7.52 -0.91
N GLY A 350 -3.92 6.65 -0.85
CA GLY A 350 -3.05 6.52 0.32
C GLY A 350 -2.21 7.76 0.59
N GLU A 351 -1.92 8.02 1.86
CA GLU A 351 -1.14 9.17 2.32
C GLU A 351 0.30 9.10 1.81
N VAL A 352 0.89 7.90 1.79
CA VAL A 352 2.26 7.66 1.30
C VAL A 352 2.21 7.04 -0.09
N ASN A 353 2.85 7.70 -1.05
CA ASN A 353 3.04 7.16 -2.40
C ASN A 353 4.51 7.26 -2.77
N GLN A 354 5.10 6.11 -3.11
CA GLN A 354 6.50 5.98 -3.46
C GLN A 354 6.63 5.08 -4.68
N ALA A 355 7.52 5.44 -5.61
CA ALA A 355 7.92 4.61 -6.73
C ALA A 355 9.39 4.88 -7.05
N ASN A 356 10.23 3.84 -7.07
CA ASN A 356 11.66 4.00 -7.38
C ASN A 356 11.86 4.43 -8.84
N ARG A 357 11.19 3.73 -9.75
CA ARG A 357 11.25 3.98 -11.20
C ARG A 357 9.84 4.11 -11.74
N PHE A 358 9.67 4.98 -12.73
CA PHE A 358 8.39 5.21 -13.37
C PHE A 358 8.57 5.33 -14.88
N SER A 359 7.65 4.74 -15.62
CA SER A 359 7.60 4.90 -17.08
C SER A 359 6.18 4.94 -17.52
N ASN A 360 5.88 5.83 -18.46
CA ASN A 360 4.51 6.09 -18.88
C ASN A 360 4.48 6.56 -20.33
N ALA A 361 3.34 6.39 -20.98
CA ALA A 361 3.07 7.06 -22.23
C ALA A 361 2.71 8.54 -21.97
N ALA A 362 2.85 9.40 -22.99
CA ALA A 362 2.66 10.84 -22.85
C ALA A 362 1.29 11.23 -22.24
N ASN A 363 0.26 10.46 -22.55
CA ASN A 363 -1.11 10.73 -22.15
C ASN A 363 -1.58 9.92 -20.94
N SER A 364 -0.75 9.04 -20.37
CA SER A 364 -1.10 8.33 -19.14
C SER A 364 -1.29 9.32 -17.97
N ILE A 365 -2.19 8.97 -17.06
CA ILE A 365 -2.65 9.86 -15.98
C ILE A 365 -2.27 9.25 -14.63
N VAL A 366 -1.66 10.05 -13.75
CA VAL A 366 -1.58 9.75 -12.32
C VAL A 366 -2.47 10.74 -11.56
N ARG A 367 -3.41 10.22 -10.78
CA ARG A 367 -4.35 11.00 -9.97
C ARG A 367 -4.05 10.85 -8.49
N TYR A 368 -3.98 11.99 -7.80
CA TYR A 368 -3.90 12.09 -6.35
C TYR A 368 -5.26 12.55 -5.82
N LEU A 369 -5.99 11.61 -5.23
CA LEU A 369 -7.44 11.70 -4.97
C LEU A 369 -7.78 11.76 -3.47
N SER A 370 -6.78 11.65 -2.58
CA SER A 370 -7.02 11.65 -1.14
C SER A 370 -7.53 12.99 -0.63
N THR A 371 -8.49 12.96 0.30
CA THR A 371 -8.90 14.14 1.10
C THR A 371 -7.96 14.42 2.26
N ALA A 372 -7.12 13.45 2.65
CA ALA A 372 -6.00 13.64 3.54
C ALA A 372 -4.79 14.21 2.78
N ASN A 373 -3.77 14.66 3.50
CA ASN A 373 -2.53 15.08 2.87
C ASN A 373 -1.85 13.88 2.21
N GLN A 374 -1.24 14.10 1.04
CA GLN A 374 -0.69 13.01 0.23
C GLN A 374 0.72 13.34 -0.24
N MET A 375 1.62 12.36 -0.13
CA MET A 375 2.91 12.41 -0.79
C MET A 375 2.72 12.17 -2.29
N ILE A 376 3.29 13.04 -3.12
CA ILE A 376 3.48 12.79 -4.55
C ILE A 376 4.79 12.02 -4.72
N PHE A 377 4.75 10.84 -5.35
CA PHE A 377 5.98 10.09 -5.57
C PHE A 377 6.89 10.82 -6.56
N SER A 378 8.19 10.79 -6.30
CA SER A 378 9.20 11.40 -7.17
C SER A 378 10.05 10.31 -7.81
N PRO A 379 9.76 9.90 -9.05
CA PRO A 379 10.46 8.79 -9.66
C PRO A 379 11.92 9.17 -9.94
N ALA A 380 12.83 8.21 -9.76
CA ALA A 380 14.26 8.49 -9.82
C ALA A 380 14.75 8.87 -11.23
N GLY A 381 15.84 9.64 -11.29
CA GLY A 381 16.54 9.96 -12.54
C GLY A 381 15.75 10.91 -13.44
N SER A 382 15.67 10.60 -14.74
CA SER A 382 14.98 11.41 -15.76
C SER A 382 13.53 10.97 -16.02
N ASP A 383 12.93 10.21 -15.11
CA ASP A 383 11.55 9.75 -15.21
C ASP A 383 10.60 10.95 -15.01
N TRP A 384 9.39 10.88 -15.58
CA TRP A 384 8.51 12.03 -15.69
C TRP A 384 7.04 11.60 -15.66
N TYR A 385 6.15 12.53 -15.35
CA TYR A 385 4.71 12.37 -15.45
C TYR A 385 4.21 12.85 -16.81
N GLY A 386 3.34 12.07 -17.46
CA GLY A 386 2.58 12.54 -18.61
C GLY A 386 1.57 13.58 -18.16
N ASN A 387 0.45 13.10 -17.62
CA ASN A 387 -0.57 13.91 -16.96
C ASN A 387 -0.55 13.68 -15.45
N LEU A 388 -0.53 14.77 -14.68
CA LEU A 388 -0.65 14.78 -13.23
C LEU A 388 -1.97 15.46 -12.86
N VAL A 389 -2.83 14.78 -12.11
CA VAL A 389 -4.13 15.32 -11.68
C VAL A 389 -4.19 15.38 -10.16
N ILE A 390 -4.57 16.54 -9.64
CA ILE A 390 -4.83 16.78 -8.22
C ILE A 390 -6.33 17.01 -8.04
N ASP A 391 -7.02 16.05 -7.44
CA ASP A 391 -8.49 16.01 -7.38
C ASP A 391 -8.98 15.33 -6.10
N GLY A 392 -8.38 15.71 -4.97
CA GLY A 392 -8.78 15.22 -3.64
C GLY A 392 -8.98 16.33 -2.62
N GLY A 393 -8.68 17.58 -2.97
CA GLY A 393 -8.47 18.66 -2.01
C GLY A 393 -7.12 18.53 -1.31
N SER A 394 -7.02 19.10 -0.10
CA SER A 394 -5.87 19.03 0.82
C SER A 394 -4.51 19.42 0.21
N THR A 395 -3.42 19.15 0.93
CA THR A 395 -2.06 19.34 0.44
C THR A 395 -1.49 18.07 -0.15
N LYS A 396 -0.92 18.17 -1.35
CA LYS A 396 -0.14 17.14 -2.03
C LYS A 396 1.32 17.58 -2.07
N TYR A 397 2.20 16.94 -1.30
CA TYR A 397 3.55 17.44 -1.07
C TYR A 397 4.62 16.63 -1.81
N LEU A 398 5.71 17.30 -2.21
CA LEU A 398 6.86 16.66 -2.84
C LEU A 398 7.90 16.21 -1.80
N GLU A 399 8.54 15.06 -2.06
CA GLU A 399 9.75 14.59 -1.38
C GLU A 399 10.95 14.44 -2.33
N GLY A 400 10.78 14.92 -3.56
CA GLY A 400 11.80 14.90 -4.61
C GLY A 400 11.30 15.72 -5.79
N SER A 401 12.22 16.30 -6.57
CA SER A 401 11.83 17.09 -7.75
C SER A 401 11.12 16.21 -8.77
N ILE A 402 10.11 16.77 -9.44
CA ILE A 402 9.32 16.08 -10.47
C ILE A 402 9.29 16.86 -11.78
N GLN A 403 9.08 16.14 -12.88
CA GLN A 403 8.84 16.74 -14.18
C GLN A 403 7.51 16.25 -14.75
N VAL A 404 6.74 17.16 -15.34
CA VAL A 404 5.49 16.88 -16.06
C VAL A 404 5.65 17.29 -17.52
N ARG A 405 5.28 16.41 -18.46
CA ARG A 405 5.48 16.63 -19.90
C ARG A 405 4.24 16.94 -20.71
N THR A 406 3.04 16.73 -20.16
CA THR A 406 1.79 16.98 -20.89
C THR A 406 0.92 18.00 -20.16
N ASN A 407 0.38 17.67 -18.99
CA ASN A 407 -0.52 18.57 -18.27
C ASN A 407 -0.48 18.33 -16.76
N ILE A 408 -0.57 19.41 -15.99
CA ILE A 408 -0.99 19.39 -14.59
C ILE A 408 -2.43 19.91 -14.54
N ASN A 409 -3.35 19.07 -14.09
CA ASN A 409 -4.73 19.46 -13.85
C ASN A 409 -4.96 19.63 -12.35
N LEU A 410 -5.05 20.89 -11.92
CA LEU A 410 -5.41 21.26 -10.55
C LEU A 410 -6.94 21.39 -10.49
N VAL A 411 -7.61 20.29 -10.15
CA VAL A 411 -9.07 20.26 -9.97
C VAL A 411 -9.43 20.75 -8.57
N SER A 412 -8.79 20.17 -7.56
CA SER A 412 -8.97 20.53 -6.15
C SER A 412 -7.76 20.09 -5.33
N GLY A 413 -7.03 21.04 -4.75
CA GLY A 413 -5.90 20.80 -3.84
C GLY A 413 -4.66 21.63 -4.15
N VAL A 414 -3.72 21.65 -3.21
CA VAL A 414 -2.45 22.40 -3.33
C VAL A 414 -1.30 21.43 -3.58
N ILE A 415 -0.46 21.69 -4.57
CA ILE A 415 0.84 21.01 -4.68
C ILE A 415 1.86 21.81 -3.86
N ARG A 416 2.37 21.25 -2.77
CA ARG A 416 3.39 21.88 -1.91
C ARG A 416 4.79 21.38 -2.27
N LEU A 417 5.67 22.31 -2.60
CA LEU A 417 6.98 21.98 -3.17
C LEU A 417 8.04 21.57 -2.15
N ASN A 418 7.96 22.04 -0.90
CA ASN A 418 9.07 21.96 0.05
C ASN A 418 10.35 22.52 -0.60
N ASP A 419 11.45 21.77 -0.57
CA ASP A 419 12.74 22.15 -1.18
C ASP A 419 12.92 21.58 -2.59
N TYR A 420 11.84 21.10 -3.22
CA TYR A 420 11.89 20.36 -4.48
C TYR A 420 11.23 21.10 -5.63
N ASP A 421 11.81 20.98 -6.82
CA ASP A 421 11.32 21.66 -8.01
C ASP A 421 10.21 20.86 -8.70
N LEU A 422 9.20 21.56 -9.19
CA LEU A 422 8.21 21.03 -10.12
C LEU A 422 8.49 21.63 -11.50
N SER A 423 8.85 20.80 -12.47
CA SER A 423 9.24 21.24 -13.81
C SER A 423 8.20 20.90 -14.88
N LEU A 424 7.78 21.90 -15.65
CA LEU A 424 6.97 21.72 -16.85
C LEU A 424 7.88 21.63 -18.08
N TYR A 425 7.79 20.52 -18.81
CA TYR A 425 8.62 20.32 -20.00
C TYR A 425 8.00 20.94 -21.24
N ARG A 426 8.67 21.94 -21.81
CA ARG A 426 8.31 22.61 -23.07
C ARG A 426 6.85 23.05 -23.07
N THR A 427 6.04 22.46 -23.94
CA THR A 427 4.63 22.77 -24.17
C THR A 427 3.69 22.17 -23.11
N ALA A 428 4.20 21.56 -22.04
CA ALA A 428 3.37 21.08 -20.93
C ALA A 428 2.50 22.22 -20.38
N THR A 429 1.25 21.94 -20.01
CA THR A 429 0.30 22.96 -19.55
C THR A 429 -0.01 22.81 -18.08
N ILE A 430 -0.49 23.88 -17.44
CA ILE A 430 -1.21 23.80 -16.17
C ILE A 430 -2.64 24.28 -16.45
N SER A 431 -3.63 23.51 -16.01
CA SER A 431 -5.05 23.83 -16.13
C SER A 431 -5.75 23.70 -14.78
N GLY A 432 -6.87 24.41 -14.61
CA GLY A 432 -7.64 24.40 -13.37
C GLY A 432 -8.31 25.74 -13.10
N SER A 433 -9.08 25.81 -12.01
CA SER A 433 -9.58 27.07 -11.45
C SER A 433 -8.72 27.48 -10.27
N PHE A 434 -7.70 28.29 -10.52
CA PHE A 434 -6.66 28.56 -9.52
C PHE A 434 -7.15 29.45 -8.38
N SER A 435 -6.73 29.12 -7.16
CA SER A 435 -7.08 29.85 -5.93
C SER A 435 -6.11 29.49 -4.80
N ALA A 436 -6.29 30.06 -3.61
CA ALA A 436 -5.49 29.72 -2.43
C ALA A 436 -5.56 28.23 -2.04
N THR A 437 -6.63 27.54 -2.42
CA THR A 437 -6.82 26.10 -2.18
C THR A 437 -6.58 25.26 -3.43
N ASN A 438 -6.16 25.87 -4.55
CA ASN A 438 -5.92 25.22 -5.82
C ASN A 438 -4.75 25.87 -6.56
N MET A 439 -3.52 25.62 -6.09
CA MET A 439 -2.30 26.29 -6.54
C MET A 439 -1.06 25.40 -6.33
N ILE A 440 0.10 25.90 -6.78
CA ILE A 440 1.41 25.34 -6.46
C ILE A 440 2.03 26.22 -5.35
N GLU A 441 2.22 25.65 -4.17
CA GLU A 441 2.73 26.35 -2.99
C GLU A 441 4.25 26.23 -2.85
N THR A 442 4.95 27.37 -2.86
CA THR A 442 6.39 27.48 -2.66
C THR A 442 6.69 27.78 -1.18
N ASN A 443 6.74 26.73 -0.34
CA ASN A 443 6.90 26.82 1.12
C ASN A 443 8.33 26.51 1.65
N GLY A 444 9.24 26.18 0.75
CA GLY A 444 10.67 25.97 1.01
C GLY A 444 11.46 26.53 -0.18
N ASP A 445 12.61 25.96 -0.50
CA ASP A 445 13.45 26.43 -1.62
C ASP A 445 13.00 25.94 -3.01
N GLY A 446 12.02 25.04 -3.07
CA GLY A 446 11.47 24.49 -4.30
C GLY A 446 10.77 25.54 -5.18
N LYS A 447 10.90 25.36 -6.49
CA LYS A 447 10.43 26.32 -7.51
C LYS A 447 9.53 25.68 -8.55
N LEU A 448 8.55 26.45 -9.02
CA LEU A 448 7.82 26.09 -10.24
C LEU A 448 8.66 26.49 -11.45
N SER A 449 9.10 25.48 -12.19
CA SER A 449 10.09 25.62 -13.26
C SER A 449 9.47 25.35 -14.62
N ARG A 450 9.82 26.15 -15.62
CA ARG A 450 9.50 25.92 -17.03
C ARG A 450 10.77 25.55 -17.78
N ILE A 451 10.81 24.35 -18.35
CA ILE A 451 11.86 23.97 -19.30
C ILE A 451 11.42 24.42 -20.71
N PHE A 452 12.28 25.11 -21.44
CA PHE A 452 12.00 25.58 -22.81
C PHE A 452 13.23 25.47 -23.71
N ASN A 453 13.02 25.42 -25.04
CA ASN A 453 14.04 25.79 -26.03
C ASN A 453 13.69 27.19 -26.57
N ALA A 454 14.58 27.88 -27.31
CA ALA A 454 14.43 29.29 -27.72
C ALA A 454 13.25 29.54 -28.70
N VAL A 455 12.04 29.22 -28.27
CA VAL A 455 10.77 29.31 -28.95
C VAL A 455 9.85 30.06 -27.99
N THR A 456 9.44 31.26 -28.38
CA THR A 456 8.81 32.26 -27.51
C THR A 456 7.41 31.87 -27.01
N ASN A 457 6.79 30.83 -27.56
CA ASN A 457 5.43 30.40 -27.21
C ASN A 457 5.35 29.33 -26.10
N GLN A 458 6.47 28.87 -25.53
CA GLN A 458 6.49 27.82 -24.51
C GLN A 458 6.44 28.36 -23.06
N ILE A 459 6.77 29.64 -22.88
CA ILE A 459 6.90 30.28 -21.57
C ILE A 459 5.64 31.10 -21.19
N PRO A 460 4.99 31.83 -22.12
CA PRO A 460 3.81 32.61 -21.77
C PRO A 460 2.71 31.77 -21.14
N GLY A 461 2.00 32.38 -20.18
CA GLY A 461 0.94 31.74 -19.41
C GLY A 461 0.96 32.14 -17.94
N THR A 462 -0.04 31.64 -17.21
CA THR A 462 -0.14 31.82 -15.76
C THR A 462 0.59 30.69 -15.05
N TYR A 463 1.51 31.07 -14.18
CA TYR A 463 2.20 30.21 -13.22
C TYR A 463 1.45 30.34 -11.89
N PRO A 464 0.62 29.36 -11.51
CA PRO A 464 -0.30 29.48 -10.38
C PRO A 464 0.43 29.23 -9.05
N VAL A 465 1.47 30.01 -8.79
CA VAL A 465 2.25 29.93 -7.55
C VAL A 465 1.57 30.69 -6.42
N GLY A 466 1.90 30.29 -5.20
CA GLY A 466 1.51 30.98 -3.98
C GLY A 466 2.36 30.51 -2.80
N SER A 467 2.15 31.11 -1.65
CA SER A 467 2.83 30.69 -0.42
C SER A 467 2.09 31.14 0.83
N LYS A 468 2.20 30.33 1.89
CA LYS A 468 1.55 30.54 3.19
C LYS A 468 0.02 30.66 3.03
N GLY A 469 -0.57 29.79 2.22
CA GLY A 469 -2.02 29.77 1.95
C GLY A 469 -2.56 30.96 1.15
N LYS A 470 -1.71 31.76 0.51
CA LYS A 470 -2.13 32.87 -0.37
C LYS A 470 -1.76 32.57 -1.82
N TYR A 471 -2.73 32.74 -2.73
CA TYR A 471 -2.52 32.61 -4.17
C TYR A 471 -1.98 33.90 -4.75
N THR A 472 -0.75 33.86 -5.27
CA THR A 472 -0.02 35.04 -5.73
C THR A 472 0.72 34.75 -7.03
N PRO A 473 -0.03 34.50 -8.13
CA PRO A 473 0.52 33.95 -9.36
C PRO A 473 1.44 34.94 -10.08
N VAL A 474 2.27 34.37 -10.96
CA VAL A 474 3.03 35.12 -11.96
C VAL A 474 2.41 34.87 -13.33
N THR A 475 2.05 35.90 -14.06
CA THR A 475 1.57 35.79 -15.44
C THR A 475 2.64 36.34 -16.39
N VAL A 476 3.15 35.49 -17.27
CA VAL A 476 4.03 35.92 -18.36
C VAL A 476 3.17 36.13 -19.60
N ASN A 477 2.96 37.38 -19.98
CA ASN A 477 2.14 37.74 -21.15
C ASN A 477 2.93 37.56 -22.45
N SER A 478 4.19 37.98 -22.44
CA SER A 478 5.11 37.83 -23.56
C SER A 478 6.54 37.68 -23.04
N ILE A 479 7.40 37.01 -23.80
CA ILE A 479 8.83 36.94 -23.49
C ILE A 479 9.64 36.73 -24.76
N ALA A 480 10.73 37.49 -24.89
CA ALA A 480 11.72 37.35 -25.94
C ALA A 480 12.99 36.73 -25.33
N VAL A 481 13.42 35.61 -25.91
CA VAL A 481 14.60 34.86 -25.45
C VAL A 481 15.53 34.58 -26.62
N THR A 482 16.84 34.69 -26.39
CA THR A 482 17.88 34.30 -27.35
C THR A 482 18.80 33.23 -26.73
N GLY A 483 19.28 32.29 -27.55
CA GLY A 483 20.13 31.17 -27.12
C GLY A 483 19.78 29.84 -27.80
N SER A 484 20.53 28.77 -27.48
CA SER A 484 20.29 27.41 -27.99
C SER A 484 20.38 26.34 -26.88
N GLY A 485 19.61 25.25 -27.01
CA GLY A 485 19.49 24.19 -25.99
C GLY A 485 18.15 24.14 -25.25
N ASN A 486 18.08 23.36 -24.18
CA ASN A 486 16.99 23.41 -23.21
C ASN A 486 17.44 24.26 -22.01
N ARG A 487 16.60 25.16 -21.51
CA ARG A 487 16.83 25.95 -20.28
C ARG A 487 15.62 25.99 -19.38
N THR A 488 15.83 26.51 -18.18
CA THR A 488 14.82 26.68 -17.14
C THR A 488 14.63 28.15 -16.81
N ILE A 489 13.37 28.54 -16.60
CA ILE A 489 12.99 29.74 -15.84
C ILE A 489 12.13 29.27 -14.67
N ASN A 490 12.42 29.78 -13.48
CA ASN A 490 11.87 29.30 -12.22
C ASN A 490 11.19 30.45 -11.49
N PHE A 491 10.02 30.17 -10.93
CA PHE A 491 9.22 31.12 -10.18
C PHE A 491 9.02 30.62 -8.75
N ARG A 492 9.31 31.47 -7.77
CA ARG A 492 9.09 31.22 -6.35
C ARG A 492 8.43 32.44 -5.70
N ALA A 493 7.30 32.25 -5.01
CA ALA A 493 6.66 33.31 -4.24
C ALA A 493 7.07 33.19 -2.77
N VAL A 494 7.83 34.16 -2.26
CA VAL A 494 8.35 34.12 -0.89
C VAL A 494 7.43 34.93 0.04
N PRO A 495 6.84 34.33 1.09
CA PRO A 495 5.81 34.96 1.92
C PRO A 495 6.39 35.88 3.00
N GLU A 496 7.40 36.66 2.65
CA GLU A 496 8.16 37.52 3.56
C GLU A 496 8.45 38.87 2.92
N ARG A 497 8.68 39.89 3.75
CA ARG A 497 9.23 41.17 3.30
C ARG A 497 10.62 40.91 2.72
N HIS A 498 10.92 41.51 1.57
CA HIS A 498 12.24 41.37 0.98
C HIS A 498 13.34 41.91 1.94
N PRO A 499 14.43 41.17 2.21
CA PRO A 499 15.42 41.53 3.24
C PRO A 499 16.06 42.91 3.06
N SER A 500 16.28 43.35 1.81
CA SER A 500 16.85 44.67 1.49
C SER A 500 15.86 45.84 1.60
N VAL A 501 14.58 45.61 1.92
CA VAL A 501 13.59 46.69 2.08
C VAL A 501 13.52 47.09 3.56
N SER A 502 14.00 48.30 3.89
CA SER A 502 13.97 48.85 5.25
C SER A 502 12.59 48.72 5.88
N TYR A 503 12.50 48.28 7.14
CA TYR A 503 11.24 48.16 7.90
C TYR A 503 10.48 49.49 8.07
N SER A 504 11.16 50.63 7.85
CA SER A 504 10.56 51.96 7.88
C SER A 504 9.65 52.25 6.68
N TYR A 505 9.63 51.41 5.64
CA TYR A 505 8.79 51.65 4.46
C TYR A 505 7.47 50.87 4.50
N ASP A 506 6.42 51.44 3.93
CA ASP A 506 5.23 50.68 3.54
C ASP A 506 5.58 49.76 2.37
N ALA A 507 5.29 48.46 2.52
CA ALA A 507 5.79 47.43 1.60
C ALA A 507 4.89 46.21 1.56
N LEU A 508 5.06 45.39 0.52
CA LEU A 508 4.55 44.03 0.52
C LEU A 508 5.33 43.14 1.49
N ILE A 509 4.62 42.29 2.23
CA ILE A 509 5.18 41.11 2.92
C ILE A 509 5.25 39.94 1.93
N ARG A 510 5.79 40.23 0.75
CA ARG A 510 5.99 39.26 -0.32
C ARG A 510 7.02 39.76 -1.31
N TYR A 511 7.79 38.83 -1.84
CA TYR A 511 8.54 39.04 -3.07
C TYR A 511 8.52 37.78 -3.93
N TRP A 512 8.78 37.94 -5.22
CA TRP A 512 8.94 36.82 -6.14
C TRP A 512 10.40 36.71 -6.53
N ASP A 513 10.95 35.52 -6.40
CA ASP A 513 12.29 35.19 -6.86
C ASP A 513 12.19 34.51 -8.23
N VAL A 514 12.73 35.17 -9.26
CA VAL A 514 12.75 34.68 -10.63
C VAL A 514 14.18 34.36 -10.99
N THR A 515 14.45 33.07 -11.23
CA THR A 515 15.78 32.58 -11.57
C THR A 515 15.76 31.84 -12.89
N ALA A 516 16.89 31.73 -13.58
CA ALA A 516 17.03 30.94 -14.79
C ALA A 516 18.40 30.25 -14.84
N SER A 517 18.47 29.14 -15.57
CA SER A 517 19.74 28.47 -15.87
C SER A 517 20.58 29.29 -16.86
N ASP A 518 21.91 29.25 -16.72
CA ASP A 518 22.88 29.99 -17.53
C ASP A 518 22.77 29.78 -19.05
N GLY A 519 23.30 30.73 -19.82
CA GLY A 519 23.51 30.63 -21.26
C GLY A 519 22.34 31.06 -22.15
N TYR A 520 21.33 31.73 -21.58
CA TYR A 520 20.25 32.40 -22.32
C TYR A 520 20.12 33.84 -21.88
N SER A 521 19.71 34.71 -22.80
CA SER A 521 19.38 36.11 -22.51
C SER A 521 17.89 36.35 -22.71
N ILE A 522 17.23 36.87 -21.68
CA ILE A 522 15.86 37.38 -21.77
C ILE A 522 15.96 38.84 -22.21
N THR A 523 15.59 39.13 -23.44
CA THR A 523 15.76 40.46 -24.07
C THR A 523 14.53 41.36 -23.99
N ALA A 524 13.38 40.80 -23.60
CA ALA A 524 12.19 41.53 -23.17
C ALA A 524 11.23 40.55 -22.48
N ALA A 525 10.46 40.99 -21.49
CA ALA A 525 9.34 40.22 -20.96
C ALA A 525 8.22 41.12 -20.44
N ASP A 526 6.97 40.81 -20.79
CA ASP A 526 5.81 41.45 -20.17
C ASP A 526 5.29 40.52 -19.07
N VAL A 527 5.45 40.91 -17.81
CA VAL A 527 5.11 40.05 -16.66
C VAL A 527 4.26 40.78 -15.65
N ASN A 528 3.34 40.03 -15.04
CA ASN A 528 2.48 40.52 -13.96
C ASN A 528 2.69 39.64 -12.73
N PHE A 529 2.80 40.26 -11.56
CA PHE A 529 2.90 39.59 -10.26
C PHE A 529 1.70 39.99 -9.42
N ALA A 530 0.75 39.08 -9.24
CA ALA A 530 -0.45 39.33 -8.44
C ALA A 530 -0.21 38.95 -6.97
N TYR A 531 -0.61 39.80 -6.04
CA TYR A 531 -0.49 39.56 -4.60
C TYR A 531 -1.84 39.54 -3.89
N SER A 532 -1.84 39.03 -2.65
CA SER A 532 -3.02 39.15 -1.80
C SER A 532 -3.09 40.56 -1.21
N PRO A 533 -4.28 41.17 -1.10
CA PRO A 533 -4.47 42.41 -0.32
C PRO A 533 -4.02 42.26 1.15
N LEU A 534 -3.95 41.03 1.67
CA LEU A 534 -3.44 40.72 3.00
C LEU A 534 -1.90 40.72 3.09
N ASP A 535 -1.19 40.95 1.98
CA ASP A 535 0.27 41.15 1.98
C ASP A 535 0.64 42.64 1.99
N VAL A 536 -0.33 43.55 1.85
CA VAL A 536 -0.11 45.00 1.81
C VAL A 536 0.01 45.54 3.24
N ILE A 537 1.12 46.23 3.52
CA ILE A 537 1.25 47.08 4.72
C ILE A 537 1.25 48.56 4.32
N GLY A 538 0.16 49.26 4.58
CA GLY A 538 0.01 50.67 4.23
C GLY A 538 -0.96 50.90 3.07
N ASP A 539 -0.69 51.94 2.28
CA ASP A 539 -1.49 52.31 1.11
C ASP A 539 -0.83 51.83 -0.19
N GLU A 540 -1.35 50.74 -0.79
CA GLU A 540 -0.81 50.17 -2.04
C GLU A 540 -0.83 51.14 -3.22
N THR A 541 -1.66 52.19 -3.18
CA THR A 541 -1.75 53.17 -4.27
C THR A 541 -0.50 54.04 -4.38
N LYS A 542 0.34 54.07 -3.34
CA LYS A 542 1.61 54.82 -3.28
C LYS A 542 2.83 53.96 -3.62
N TYR A 543 2.65 52.65 -3.76
CA TYR A 543 3.77 51.76 -4.00
C TYR A 543 4.35 51.96 -5.41
N ASN A 544 5.66 51.79 -5.52
CA ASN A 544 6.33 51.54 -6.78
C ASN A 544 6.73 50.07 -6.88
N VAL A 545 6.81 49.54 -8.10
CA VAL A 545 7.36 48.22 -8.36
C VAL A 545 8.88 48.30 -8.38
N TYR A 546 9.54 47.36 -7.72
CA TYR A 546 10.98 47.29 -7.65
C TYR A 546 11.51 45.92 -8.09
N HIS A 547 12.61 45.97 -8.82
CA HIS A 547 13.44 44.83 -9.18
C HIS A 547 14.78 44.91 -8.45
N TRP A 548 15.17 43.80 -7.84
CA TRP A 548 16.46 43.62 -7.17
C TRP A 548 17.34 42.68 -7.99
N ASP A 549 18.51 43.17 -8.37
CA ASP A 549 19.48 42.45 -9.22
C ASP A 549 20.51 41.63 -8.42
N GLY A 550 20.39 41.59 -7.10
CA GLY A 550 21.39 41.02 -6.18
C GLY A 550 22.21 42.08 -5.43
N SER A 551 22.17 43.34 -5.87
CA SER A 551 22.98 44.43 -5.33
C SER A 551 22.19 45.72 -5.04
N ALA A 552 21.23 46.08 -5.88
CA ALA A 552 20.46 47.31 -5.74
C ALA A 552 19.02 47.14 -6.26
N PHE A 553 18.13 48.01 -5.77
CA PHE A 553 16.78 48.14 -6.30
C PHE A 553 16.74 49.13 -7.46
N SER A 554 15.99 48.78 -8.50
CA SER A 554 15.66 49.67 -9.62
C SER A 554 14.16 49.65 -9.88
N ILE A 555 13.61 50.75 -10.42
CA ILE A 555 12.23 50.83 -10.87
C ILE A 555 12.21 50.46 -12.36
N PRO A 556 11.57 49.35 -12.75
CA PRO A 556 11.45 48.97 -14.15
C PRO A 556 10.64 50.00 -14.93
N GLN A 557 11.06 50.28 -16.17
CA GLN A 557 10.40 51.27 -17.01
C GLN A 557 8.93 50.92 -17.27
N GLY A 558 8.02 51.88 -17.03
CA GLY A 558 6.59 51.70 -17.28
C GLY A 558 5.88 50.75 -16.33
N SER A 559 6.57 50.27 -15.28
CA SER A 559 5.95 49.45 -14.25
C SER A 559 4.89 50.23 -13.45
N SER A 560 3.86 49.53 -12.99
CA SER A 560 2.75 50.13 -12.24
C SER A 560 2.08 49.12 -11.33
N ILE A 561 1.22 49.61 -10.43
CA ILE A 561 0.36 48.79 -9.58
C ILE A 561 -1.09 49.04 -9.94
N SER A 562 -1.85 47.96 -10.12
CA SER A 562 -3.29 48.02 -10.38
C SER A 562 -3.98 46.78 -9.84
N SER A 563 -5.03 46.95 -9.04
CA SER A 563 -5.87 45.86 -8.51
C SER A 563 -5.05 44.72 -7.87
N SER A 564 -4.22 45.08 -6.89
CA SER A 564 -3.28 44.16 -6.21
C SER A 564 -2.38 43.34 -7.16
N THR A 565 -1.97 43.95 -8.27
CA THR A 565 -1.06 43.35 -9.26
C THR A 565 0.04 44.34 -9.61
N MET A 566 1.30 43.89 -9.56
CA MET A 566 2.42 44.61 -10.16
C MET A 566 2.47 44.28 -11.65
N ILE A 567 2.33 45.29 -12.50
CA ILE A 567 2.39 45.19 -13.96
C ILE A 567 3.77 45.66 -14.40
N VAL A 568 4.52 44.81 -15.09
CA VAL A 568 5.88 45.10 -15.55
C VAL A 568 5.97 44.89 -17.07
N PRO A 569 5.77 45.95 -17.86
CA PRO A 569 6.03 45.88 -19.30
C PRO A 569 7.54 45.87 -19.55
N ASN A 570 7.97 45.13 -20.56
CA ASN A 570 9.36 45.13 -21.04
C ASN A 570 10.43 44.97 -19.93
N ALA A 571 10.24 44.03 -19.00
CA ALA A 571 11.17 43.71 -17.93
C ALA A 571 12.56 43.36 -18.48
N GLN A 572 13.58 44.16 -18.12
CA GLN A 572 14.97 44.05 -18.55
C GLN A 572 15.93 44.44 -17.41
N PRO A 573 16.54 43.47 -16.70
CA PRO A 573 16.36 42.01 -16.81
C PRO A 573 15.06 41.53 -16.15
N LEU A 574 14.56 40.34 -16.54
CA LEU A 574 13.48 39.65 -15.82
C LEU A 574 14.00 38.89 -14.57
N ILE A 575 15.21 38.35 -14.66
CA ILE A 575 15.83 37.55 -13.59
C ILE A 575 16.19 38.44 -12.42
N GLY A 576 15.88 37.98 -11.21
CA GLY A 576 16.07 38.70 -9.96
C GLY A 576 14.82 38.63 -9.08
N GLN A 577 14.78 39.50 -8.07
CA GLN A 577 13.71 39.51 -7.07
C GLN A 577 12.80 40.71 -7.29
N TRP A 578 11.49 40.50 -7.13
CA TRP A 578 10.46 41.49 -7.45
C TRP A 578 9.60 41.75 -6.21
N THR A 579 9.39 43.01 -5.86
CA THR A 579 8.52 43.42 -4.75
C THR A 579 7.99 44.83 -5.00
N ALA A 580 7.14 45.33 -4.10
CA ALA A 580 6.64 46.70 -4.16
C ALA A 580 6.64 47.34 -2.78
N PHE A 581 6.99 48.63 -2.74
CA PHE A 581 7.02 49.45 -1.54
C PHE A 581 6.96 50.94 -1.89
N ASP A 582 6.67 51.77 -0.89
CA ASP A 582 6.72 53.22 -0.96
C ASP A 582 7.95 53.74 -0.20
N LEU A 583 8.89 54.35 -0.94
CA LEU A 583 10.09 55.00 -0.38
C LEU A 583 9.80 56.34 0.32
N LEU A 584 8.66 56.96 0.01
CA LEU A 584 8.29 58.28 0.54
C LEU A 584 7.59 58.17 1.89
N THR A 585 7.02 57.01 2.21
CA THR A 585 6.49 56.73 3.54
C THR A 585 7.61 56.29 4.46
N VAL A 586 8.13 57.20 5.29
CA VAL A 586 9.04 56.88 6.39
C VAL A 586 8.20 56.72 7.66
N ARG A 587 8.03 55.48 8.11
CA ARG A 587 7.44 55.14 9.41
C ARG A 587 8.36 55.65 10.52
N GLU A 588 7.77 56.28 11.52
CA GLU A 588 8.50 56.71 12.70
C GLU A 588 8.39 55.65 13.79
N THR A 589 9.39 55.64 14.68
CA THR A 589 9.32 54.84 15.91
C THR A 589 8.87 55.75 17.04
N LEU A 590 7.71 55.42 17.61
CA LEU A 590 7.10 56.13 18.72
C LEU A 590 7.26 55.30 20.00
N TYR A 591 7.61 55.97 21.08
CA TYR A 591 7.77 55.44 22.43
C TYR A 591 6.72 56.08 23.34
N SER A 592 6.25 55.36 24.36
CA SER A 592 5.29 55.94 25.31
C SER A 592 5.96 56.99 26.21
N TYR A 593 5.62 58.26 25.99
CA TYR A 593 6.07 59.40 26.81
C TYR A 593 5.39 59.44 28.18
N LYS A 594 4.12 59.01 28.27
CA LYS A 594 3.32 58.91 29.50
C LYS A 594 2.35 57.74 29.44
N SER A 595 1.79 57.36 30.58
CA SER A 595 0.59 56.50 30.56
C SER A 595 -0.59 57.33 30.09
N GLY A 596 -1.42 56.80 29.20
CA GLY A 596 -2.48 57.57 28.57
C GLY A 596 -3.22 56.81 27.48
N ASP A 597 -4.17 57.47 26.83
CA ASP A 597 -4.94 56.87 25.75
C ASP A 597 -4.10 56.81 24.46
N TRP A 598 -4.27 55.77 23.65
CA TRP A 598 -3.57 55.60 22.37
C TRP A 598 -3.80 56.78 21.42
N ASN A 599 -5.03 57.30 21.40
CA ASN A 599 -5.42 58.39 20.51
C ASN A 599 -5.01 59.77 21.05
N ASP A 600 -4.38 59.86 22.23
CA ASP A 600 -3.77 61.09 22.73
C ASP A 600 -2.36 61.23 22.13
N PRO A 601 -2.08 62.24 21.28
CA PRO A 601 -0.75 62.44 20.71
C PRO A 601 0.33 62.64 21.78
N ASP A 602 -0.02 63.18 22.95
CA ASP A 602 0.92 63.40 24.06
C ASP A 602 1.25 62.11 24.83
N THR A 603 0.61 60.99 24.51
CA THR A 603 1.02 59.66 24.99
C THR A 603 2.34 59.23 24.33
N TRP A 604 2.69 59.80 23.19
CA TRP A 604 3.75 59.31 22.32
C TRP A 604 4.85 60.34 22.10
N THR A 605 6.07 59.84 21.92
CA THR A 605 7.24 60.64 21.56
C THR A 605 8.17 59.85 20.65
N THR A 606 8.98 60.54 19.85
CA THR A 606 10.08 59.95 19.10
C THR A 606 11.37 59.78 19.91
N ASP A 607 11.44 60.30 21.15
CA ASP A 607 12.56 60.09 22.08
C ASP A 607 12.58 58.63 22.59
N PRO A 608 13.62 57.84 22.27
CA PRO A 608 13.72 56.43 22.71
C PRO A 608 13.74 56.23 24.23
N SER A 609 14.10 57.26 25.01
CA SER A 609 14.11 57.20 26.47
C SER A 609 12.73 57.49 27.10
N GLY A 610 11.81 58.06 26.31
CA GLY A 610 10.49 58.53 26.74
C GLY A 610 10.52 59.59 27.84
N GLN A 611 11.63 60.33 27.98
CA GLN A 611 11.81 61.37 29.01
C GLN A 611 11.47 62.75 28.48
N LEU A 612 11.63 62.98 27.17
CA LEU A 612 11.30 64.22 26.49
C LEU A 612 10.06 64.02 25.62
N LEU A 613 9.19 65.04 25.56
CA LEU A 613 8.06 65.03 24.65
C LEU A 613 8.49 65.69 23.35
N GLU A 614 9.01 64.88 22.43
CA GLU A 614 9.46 65.28 21.11
C GLU A 614 8.71 64.51 20.03
N GLY A 615 8.37 65.16 18.92
CA GLY A 615 7.68 64.51 17.79
C GLY A 615 6.32 63.88 18.16
N ASN A 616 5.58 64.46 19.11
CA ASN A 616 4.34 63.90 19.61
C ASN A 616 3.25 63.88 18.51
N ARG A 617 2.77 62.68 18.21
CA ARG A 617 1.65 62.42 17.31
C ARG A 617 1.02 61.07 17.67
N VAL A 618 -0.20 60.86 17.22
CA VAL A 618 -0.84 59.54 17.34
C VAL A 618 -0.15 58.59 16.35
N PRO A 619 0.23 57.36 16.75
CA PRO A 619 0.74 56.36 15.84
C PRO A 619 -0.26 56.11 14.71
N GLU A 620 0.22 56.25 13.48
CA GLU A 620 -0.56 56.00 12.27
C GLU A 620 -0.33 54.56 11.79
N ASN A 621 -0.87 54.24 10.61
CA ASN A 621 -0.62 52.96 9.97
C ASN A 621 0.87 52.66 9.93
N SER A 622 1.21 51.47 10.42
CA SER A 622 2.54 50.89 10.28
C SER A 622 3.70 51.57 11.04
N ASP A 623 3.45 52.58 11.89
CA ASP A 623 4.48 53.10 12.80
C ASP A 623 4.94 52.02 13.79
N ASN A 624 6.21 52.08 14.20
CA ASN A 624 6.72 51.20 15.25
C ASN A 624 6.36 51.79 16.61
N VAL A 625 5.74 51.00 17.48
CA VAL A 625 5.26 51.50 18.78
C VAL A 625 5.89 50.71 19.92
N PHE A 626 6.56 51.42 20.84
CA PHE A 626 7.17 50.85 22.04
C PHE A 626 6.51 51.41 23.29
N ILE A 627 5.87 50.53 24.07
CA ILE A 627 5.40 50.89 25.40
C ILE A 627 6.56 50.66 26.38
N LEU A 628 7.18 51.76 26.83
CA LEU A 628 8.29 51.73 27.76
C LEU A 628 7.89 51.17 29.14
N GLN A 629 8.87 50.61 29.84
CA GLN A 629 8.66 49.99 31.15
C GLN A 629 7.98 50.96 32.13
N GLY A 630 6.92 50.50 32.80
CA GLY A 630 6.17 51.30 33.78
C GLY A 630 5.09 52.22 33.19
N ARG A 631 4.85 52.17 31.86
CA ARG A 631 3.79 52.91 31.18
C ARG A 631 2.61 52.00 30.82
N ASN A 632 1.41 52.55 30.82
CA ASN A 632 0.18 51.87 30.36
C ASN A 632 -0.48 52.70 29.26
N VAL A 633 -0.80 52.07 28.13
CA VAL A 633 -1.53 52.70 27.02
C VAL A 633 -2.91 52.06 26.89
N TYR A 634 -3.94 52.89 26.78
CA TYR A 634 -5.33 52.44 26.74
C TYR A 634 -5.97 52.67 25.36
N LEU A 635 -6.70 51.67 24.85
CA LEU A 635 -7.50 51.80 23.64
C LEU A 635 -8.91 52.23 24.02
N THR A 636 -9.31 53.45 23.65
CA THR A 636 -10.66 53.97 23.92
C THR A 636 -11.68 53.60 22.86
N ASN A 637 -11.24 53.11 21.69
CA ASN A 637 -12.06 52.62 20.57
C ASN A 637 -11.28 51.56 19.76
N ASN A 638 -11.97 50.85 18.86
CA ASN A 638 -11.30 50.03 17.84
C ASN A 638 -10.41 50.91 16.96
N LEU A 639 -9.17 50.48 16.74
CA LEU A 639 -8.25 51.16 15.83
C LEU A 639 -8.49 50.69 14.40
N ASN A 640 -8.56 51.64 13.47
CA ASN A 640 -8.49 51.35 12.04
C ASN A 640 -7.04 51.28 11.54
N THR A 641 -6.07 51.54 12.43
CA THR A 641 -4.65 51.48 12.09
C THR A 641 -4.20 50.03 11.94
N LYS A 642 -3.54 49.71 10.83
CA LYS A 642 -2.93 48.39 10.54
C LYS A 642 -1.42 48.54 10.59
N GLY A 643 -0.73 47.63 11.26
CA GLY A 643 0.73 47.64 11.42
C GLY A 643 1.31 46.24 11.39
#